data_AF-A0A0R3T4Y6-F1
#
_entry.id   AF-A0A0R3T4Y6-F1
#
_cell.length_a   1.000
_cell.length_b   1.000
_cell.length_c   1.000
_cell.angle_alpha   90.00
_cell.angle_beta   90.00
_cell.angle_gamma   90.00
#
_symmetry.space_group_name_H-M   'P 1'
#
loop_
_entity.id
_entity.type
_entity.pdbx_description
1 polymer ?
#
loop_
_entity_poly.entity_id
_entity_poly.type
_entity_poly.pdbx_seq_one_letter_code
_entity_poly.pdbx_strand_id
1 'polypeptide(L)'
;MALHEDVVASSTVQKLLNKRKYIQECKLKIANFSSSLMQDPNENIGRLRDLIRLSHDPLFMRTASLRQILVASLCVVFKDILPAYRIRLPTEEELHQRVKKETKRLWRYEDILLKNYEAYTILLRTILKNVANKQIPKKLRSVYHQDWTKPEIVSALKCACALFENSPLFNFSKNLLNAIIPFLQRSNSPEVRQIIFNCLRSIFASDLTGEATLMICQAIHRVARNVKYRIRSDLAKVIAGISLKEVLDSNNTSQTSKRDRKLASRKERKKDKLLAKFEKDQAETKASHSHEERIKMNTQILKEILFIYFTILKSTQDSELLSAVLAGLSTYAHIINVEYVENLLQLMSSFVANPKTGLEDGLHAVHTALTILNCSTAASILRIDPTRFSNHLYALLGRMAGVSVCSNAPTDTDSRGPYGKLLHYSWARTPAALAAQELAQREQLLKPSEVSNNDQSPSSPIRLTSTSNMERYVDVILSCLDMLLISRRREVSITRVLAFVKRLSFLSLVVTDTACLASMLVSLWKFLSLFPKCEVLFDSETEIGGVYDPEAIDPEVARPASASLWELQLLRSHESPLIRKIVGVILKWARQTTKDGTTRATNEVLVSPDHTIESLSSIHPSERRIVFAHAEASCLSDPVRSKAPISHRPKPLSPWIRELMDRFGLAPPGSHPDQGVVEEVAMEGD
;
A
#
# COMPACT_ATOMS: atom_id res chain seq x y z
N MET A 1 -0.35 -8.07 69.51
CA MET A 1 -0.45 -8.40 68.08
C MET A 1 0.25 -7.39 67.18
N ALA A 2 0.26 -6.07 67.47
CA ALA A 2 0.88 -5.05 66.61
C ALA A 2 2.42 -5.20 66.42
N LEU A 3 3.17 -5.63 67.43
CA LEU A 3 4.65 -5.79 67.32
C LEU A 3 5.08 -6.95 66.41
N HIS A 4 4.18 -7.89 66.11
CA HIS A 4 4.49 -9.02 65.22
C HIS A 4 4.28 -8.66 63.74
N GLU A 5 3.45 -7.65 63.43
CA GLU A 5 3.24 -7.15 62.07
C GLU A 5 4.42 -6.31 61.58
N ASP A 6 5.03 -5.49 62.44
CA ASP A 6 6.18 -4.63 62.07
C ASP A 6 7.46 -5.44 61.77
N VAL A 7 7.70 -6.54 62.49
CA VAL A 7 8.85 -7.44 62.24
C VAL A 7 8.65 -8.23 60.93
N VAL A 8 7.41 -8.60 60.61
CA VAL A 8 7.06 -9.27 59.35
C VAL A 8 7.11 -8.28 58.17
N ALA A 9 6.72 -7.02 58.38
CA ALA A 9 6.85 -5.95 57.40
C ALA A 9 8.34 -5.64 57.10
N SER A 10 9.19 -5.55 58.13
CA SER A 10 10.65 -5.41 57.98
C SER A 10 11.27 -6.58 57.20
N SER A 11 10.89 -7.81 57.53
CA SER A 11 11.32 -9.04 56.84
C SER A 11 10.91 -9.10 55.36
N THR A 12 9.69 -8.66 55.03
CA THR A 12 9.20 -8.63 53.65
C THR A 12 9.87 -7.53 52.83
N VAL A 13 10.09 -6.35 53.40
CA VAL A 13 10.85 -5.25 52.78
C VAL A 13 12.29 -5.68 52.50
N GLN A 14 12.98 -6.33 53.45
CA GLN A 14 14.33 -6.86 53.26
C GLN A 14 14.38 -7.93 52.14
N LYS A 15 13.39 -8.83 52.06
CA LYS A 15 13.28 -9.81 50.97
C LYS A 15 13.08 -9.14 49.60
N LEU A 16 12.32 -8.05 49.52
CA LEU A 16 12.16 -7.29 48.28
C LEU A 16 13.44 -6.56 47.87
N LEU A 17 14.18 -6.00 48.84
CA LEU A 17 15.45 -5.34 48.63
C LEU A 17 16.52 -6.32 48.13
N ASN A 18 16.60 -7.51 48.73
CA ASN A 18 17.51 -8.57 48.28
C ASN A 18 17.15 -9.07 46.87
N LYS A 19 15.86 -9.20 46.55
CA LYS A 19 15.42 -9.50 45.18
C LYS A 19 15.83 -8.40 44.19
N ARG A 20 15.69 -7.12 44.55
CA ARG A 20 16.11 -6.00 43.69
C ARG A 20 17.62 -6.00 43.46
N LYS A 21 18.42 -6.21 44.51
CA LYS A 21 19.89 -6.33 44.42
C LYS A 21 20.30 -7.49 43.51
N TYR A 22 19.68 -8.66 43.68
CA TYR A 22 19.93 -9.82 42.82
C TYR A 22 19.59 -9.54 41.35
N ILE A 23 18.45 -8.87 41.08
CA ILE A 23 18.08 -8.46 39.71
C ILE A 23 19.12 -7.51 39.12
N GLN A 24 19.63 -6.56 39.91
CA GLN A 24 20.69 -5.64 39.46
C GLN A 24 22.01 -6.35 39.19
N GLU A 25 22.43 -7.27 40.05
CA GLU A 25 23.62 -8.09 39.84
C GLU A 25 23.51 -8.93 38.56
N CYS A 26 22.35 -9.54 38.31
CA CYS A 26 22.11 -10.28 37.08
C CYS A 26 22.19 -9.37 35.85
N LYS A 27 21.61 -8.16 35.91
CA LYS A 27 21.72 -7.18 34.80
C LYS A 27 23.18 -6.80 34.53
N LEU A 28 23.97 -6.56 35.58
CA LEU A 28 25.40 -6.26 35.45
C LEU A 28 26.18 -7.44 34.87
N LYS A 29 25.88 -8.68 35.29
CA LYS A 29 26.49 -9.89 34.71
C LYS A 29 26.20 -10.00 33.21
N ILE A 30 24.94 -9.79 32.80
CA ILE A 30 24.55 -9.80 31.38
C ILE A 30 25.31 -8.71 30.62
N ALA A 31 25.34 -7.49 31.15
CA ALA A 31 26.06 -6.36 30.53
C ALA A 31 27.55 -6.68 30.34
N ASN A 32 28.23 -7.13 31.40
CA ASN A 32 29.66 -7.47 31.37
C ASN A 32 29.96 -8.61 30.38
N PHE A 33 29.12 -9.65 30.34
CA PHE A 33 29.31 -10.73 29.38
C PHE A 33 29.06 -10.26 27.94
N SER A 34 28.04 -9.42 27.70
CA SER A 34 27.79 -8.85 26.38
C SER A 34 28.91 -7.92 25.91
N SER A 35 29.45 -7.06 26.78
CA SER A 35 30.52 -6.13 26.44
C SER A 35 31.83 -6.87 26.15
N SER A 36 32.18 -7.88 26.94
CA SER A 36 33.38 -8.71 26.68
C SER A 36 33.29 -9.49 25.38
N LEU A 37 32.08 -9.92 24.98
CA LEU A 37 31.84 -10.61 23.70
C LEU A 37 31.95 -9.67 22.51
N MET A 38 31.49 -8.42 22.64
CA MET A 38 31.58 -7.40 21.59
C MET A 38 33.00 -6.87 21.40
N GLN A 39 33.82 -6.83 22.47
CA GLN A 39 35.22 -6.40 22.37
C GLN A 39 36.08 -7.41 21.60
N ASP A 40 36.05 -8.69 22.00
CA ASP A 40 36.85 -9.76 21.40
C ASP A 40 36.05 -11.07 21.27
N PRO A 41 35.36 -11.30 20.14
CA PRO A 41 34.53 -12.50 19.96
C PRO A 41 35.34 -13.80 20.01
N ASN A 42 36.55 -13.80 19.45
CA ASN A 42 37.34 -15.00 19.23
C ASN A 42 37.86 -15.64 20.53
N GLU A 43 38.25 -14.83 21.52
CA GLU A 43 38.77 -15.31 22.80
C GLU A 43 37.64 -15.57 23.82
N ASN A 44 36.58 -14.76 23.78
CA ASN A 44 35.53 -14.77 24.78
C ASN A 44 34.30 -15.62 24.43
N ILE A 45 34.33 -16.40 23.35
CA ILE A 45 33.17 -17.23 22.90
C ILE A 45 32.60 -18.15 24.00
N GLY A 46 33.42 -18.52 24.99
CA GLY A 46 32.98 -19.26 26.18
C GLY A 46 31.91 -18.54 27.01
N ARG A 47 31.95 -17.20 27.08
CA ARG A 47 30.96 -16.36 27.80
C ARG A 47 29.56 -16.46 27.19
N LEU A 48 29.46 -16.78 25.89
CA LEU A 48 28.17 -17.01 25.23
C LEU A 48 27.44 -18.23 25.82
N ARG A 49 28.21 -19.28 26.16
CA ARG A 49 27.67 -20.45 26.86
C ARG A 49 27.22 -20.10 28.28
N ASP A 50 27.89 -19.16 28.93
CA ASP A 50 27.50 -18.70 30.27
C ASP A 50 26.22 -17.87 30.23
N LEU A 51 26.05 -17.00 29.23
CA LEU A 51 24.80 -16.27 28.99
C LEU A 51 23.61 -17.19 28.76
N ILE A 52 23.80 -18.27 27.99
CA ILE A 52 22.74 -19.26 27.76
C ILE A 52 22.49 -20.08 29.02
N ARG A 53 23.51 -20.39 29.82
CA ARG A 53 23.32 -21.04 31.12
C ARG A 53 22.47 -20.20 32.08
N LEU A 54 22.62 -18.88 32.09
CA LEU A 54 21.76 -17.99 32.88
C LEU A 54 20.28 -18.12 32.49
N SER A 55 19.96 -18.51 31.25
CA SER A 55 18.59 -18.81 30.83
C SER A 55 18.01 -20.07 31.47
N HIS A 56 18.82 -20.96 32.04
CA HIS A 56 18.34 -22.19 32.70
C HIS A 56 18.20 -22.04 34.22
N ASP A 57 18.65 -20.92 34.80
CA ASP A 57 18.59 -20.72 36.25
C ASP A 57 17.14 -20.46 36.72
N PRO A 58 16.65 -21.20 37.73
CA PRO A 58 15.24 -21.15 38.15
C PRO A 58 14.82 -19.81 38.75
N LEU A 59 15.76 -19.09 39.37
CA LEU A 59 15.52 -17.73 39.91
C LEU A 59 15.44 -16.67 38.82
N PHE A 60 16.14 -16.90 37.70
CA PHE A 60 16.13 -16.02 36.53
C PHE A 60 14.79 -16.07 35.80
N MET A 61 14.20 -17.27 35.74
CA MET A 61 12.92 -17.52 35.05
C MET A 61 11.69 -16.94 35.76
N ARG A 62 11.79 -16.61 37.06
CA ARG A 62 10.69 -16.03 37.83
C ARG A 62 10.43 -14.55 37.52
N THR A 63 11.38 -13.85 36.88
CA THR A 63 11.28 -12.39 36.67
C THR A 63 11.17 -12.06 35.18
N ALA A 64 10.00 -11.58 34.76
CA ALA A 64 9.71 -11.30 33.36
C ALA A 64 10.67 -10.28 32.71
N SER A 65 11.02 -9.22 33.45
CA SER A 65 11.94 -8.18 32.96
C SER A 65 13.35 -8.70 32.69
N LEU A 66 13.83 -9.68 33.46
CA LEU A 66 15.16 -10.27 33.23
C LEU A 66 15.18 -11.13 31.97
N ARG A 67 14.11 -11.88 31.70
CA ARG A 67 13.97 -12.69 30.48
C ARG A 67 14.00 -11.81 29.23
N GLN A 68 13.26 -10.69 29.25
CA GLN A 68 13.26 -9.72 28.16
C GLN A 68 14.65 -9.13 27.91
N ILE A 69 15.33 -8.70 28.97
CA ILE A 69 16.68 -8.13 28.86
C ILE A 69 17.66 -9.17 28.30
N LEU A 70 17.64 -10.41 28.79
CA LEU A 70 18.55 -11.45 28.29
C LEU A 70 18.30 -11.77 26.82
N VAL A 71 17.04 -11.92 26.41
CA VAL A 71 16.67 -12.17 25.02
C VAL A 71 17.12 -11.01 24.13
N ALA A 72 16.89 -9.77 24.56
CA ALA A 72 17.32 -8.59 23.83
C ALA A 72 18.85 -8.48 23.74
N SER A 73 19.57 -8.68 24.84
CA SER A 73 21.04 -8.63 24.87
C SER A 73 21.66 -9.73 23.99
N LEU A 74 21.15 -10.96 24.05
CA LEU A 74 21.59 -12.04 23.17
C LEU A 74 21.33 -11.72 21.70
N CYS A 75 20.17 -11.13 21.37
CA CYS A 75 19.84 -10.71 20.01
C CYS A 75 20.86 -9.70 19.46
N VAL A 76 21.26 -8.71 20.27
CA VAL A 76 22.25 -7.69 19.87
C VAL A 76 23.62 -8.32 19.67
N VAL A 77 24.05 -9.19 20.59
CA VAL A 77 25.33 -9.91 20.48
C VAL A 77 25.37 -10.79 19.23
N PHE A 78 24.30 -11.55 18.94
CA PHE A 78 24.24 -12.37 17.73
C PHE A 78 24.19 -11.53 16.46
N LYS A 79 23.52 -10.38 16.44
CA LYS A 79 23.51 -9.48 15.29
C LYS A 79 24.94 -9.05 14.88
N ASP A 80 25.81 -8.83 15.85
CA ASP A 80 27.18 -8.37 15.64
C ASP A 80 28.14 -9.53 15.29
N ILE A 81 27.99 -10.67 15.96
CA ILE A 81 28.91 -11.81 15.83
C ILE A 81 28.61 -12.72 14.62
N LEU A 82 27.37 -12.72 14.10
CA LEU A 82 26.96 -13.66 13.06
C LEU A 82 27.67 -13.40 11.72
N PRO A 83 28.33 -14.41 11.13
CA PRO A 83 28.95 -14.26 9.83
C PRO A 83 27.90 -14.20 8.72
N ALA A 84 28.29 -13.58 7.59
CA ALA A 84 27.44 -13.51 6.40
C ALA A 84 27.34 -14.85 5.63
N TYR A 85 28.23 -15.81 5.91
CA TYR A 85 28.22 -17.13 5.26
C TYR A 85 27.56 -18.19 6.14
N ARG A 86 27.03 -19.23 5.49
CA ARG A 86 26.43 -20.38 6.17
C ARG A 86 27.53 -21.30 6.71
N ILE A 87 27.51 -21.55 8.03
CA ILE A 87 28.48 -22.44 8.68
C ILE A 87 28.10 -23.89 8.38
N ARG A 88 29.03 -24.65 7.80
CA ARG A 88 28.94 -26.11 7.66
C ARG A 88 29.74 -26.75 8.79
N LEU A 89 29.15 -27.71 9.49
CA LEU A 89 29.86 -28.51 10.49
C LEU A 89 30.87 -29.44 9.80
N PRO A 90 32.09 -29.61 10.33
CA PRO A 90 33.08 -30.53 9.78
C PRO A 90 32.55 -31.96 9.71
N THR A 91 32.87 -32.65 8.63
CA THR A 91 32.54 -34.06 8.41
C THR A 91 33.46 -34.93 9.27
N GLU A 92 33.04 -36.13 9.69
CA GLU A 92 33.85 -37.00 10.57
C GLU A 92 35.24 -37.31 9.97
N GLU A 93 35.30 -37.48 8.64
CA GLU A 93 36.54 -37.65 7.86
C GLU A 93 37.48 -36.45 7.94
N GLU A 94 36.95 -35.23 7.90
CA GLU A 94 37.71 -33.97 7.99
C GLU A 94 38.23 -33.74 9.41
N LEU A 95 37.53 -34.27 10.43
CA LEU A 95 37.95 -34.20 11.82
C LEU A 95 39.15 -35.10 12.11
N HIS A 96 39.25 -36.24 11.41
CA HIS A 96 40.38 -37.16 11.49
C HIS A 96 41.62 -36.66 10.72
N GLN A 97 41.44 -35.74 9.78
CA GLN A 97 42.55 -35.15 9.04
C GLN A 97 43.38 -34.20 9.92
N ARG A 98 44.71 -34.21 9.75
CA ARG A 98 45.61 -33.27 10.45
C ARG A 98 45.52 -31.88 9.84
N VAL A 99 44.82 -30.97 10.52
CA VAL A 99 44.64 -29.58 10.09
C VAL A 99 45.54 -28.63 10.88
N LYS A 100 45.85 -27.48 10.28
CA LYS A 100 46.62 -26.41 10.93
C LYS A 100 45.94 -25.94 12.23
N LYS A 101 46.74 -25.47 13.19
CA LYS A 101 46.27 -24.98 14.50
C LYS A 101 45.22 -23.86 14.36
N GLU A 102 45.40 -22.97 13.39
CA GLU A 102 44.47 -21.86 13.10
C GLU A 102 43.11 -22.36 12.60
N THR A 103 43.11 -23.29 11.65
CA THR A 103 41.87 -23.90 11.14
C THR A 103 41.11 -24.62 12.25
N LYS A 104 41.82 -25.33 13.14
CA LYS A 104 41.20 -25.98 14.31
C LYS A 104 40.62 -24.98 15.32
N ARG A 105 41.21 -23.78 15.47
CA ARG A 105 40.66 -22.71 16.30
C ARG A 105 39.36 -22.16 15.70
N LEU A 106 39.35 -21.91 14.39
CA LEU A 106 38.15 -21.45 13.68
C LEU A 106 37.00 -22.47 13.80
N TRP A 107 37.26 -23.76 13.58
CA TRP A 107 36.23 -24.79 13.72
C TRP A 107 35.64 -24.87 15.13
N ARG A 108 36.47 -24.73 16.17
CA ARG A 108 35.98 -24.69 17.55
C ARG A 108 35.10 -23.47 17.80
N TYR A 109 35.51 -22.32 17.26
CA TYR A 109 34.74 -21.10 17.36
C TYR A 109 33.37 -21.25 16.67
N GLU A 110 33.34 -21.74 15.43
CA GLU A 110 32.13 -21.97 14.66
C GLU A 110 31.20 -23.01 15.30
N ASP A 111 31.74 -24.10 15.85
CA ASP A 111 30.97 -25.13 16.56
C ASP A 111 30.30 -24.58 17.83
N ILE A 112 31.05 -23.82 18.63
CA ILE A 112 30.51 -23.20 19.85
C ILE A 112 29.45 -22.14 19.49
N LEU A 113 29.71 -21.32 18.48
CA LEU A 113 28.77 -20.32 18.00
C LEU A 113 27.46 -20.96 17.52
N LEU A 114 27.55 -22.02 16.71
CA LEU A 114 26.38 -22.70 16.15
C LEU A 114 25.55 -23.40 17.23
N LYS A 115 26.18 -24.09 18.19
CA LYS A 115 25.48 -24.72 19.32
C LYS A 115 24.75 -23.71 20.21
N ASN A 116 25.41 -22.59 20.50
CA ASN A 116 24.82 -21.53 21.30
C ASN A 116 23.68 -20.82 20.55
N TYR A 117 23.86 -20.59 19.25
CA TYR A 117 22.81 -20.05 18.40
C TYR A 117 21.61 -21.01 18.29
N GLU A 118 21.84 -22.31 18.12
CA GLU A 118 20.78 -23.32 18.14
C GLU A 118 19.99 -23.26 19.45
N ALA A 119 20.67 -23.27 20.60
CA ALA A 119 20.03 -23.16 21.91
C ALA A 119 19.20 -21.87 22.06
N TYR A 120 19.70 -20.75 21.54
CA TYR A 120 18.98 -19.48 21.54
C TYR A 120 17.75 -19.49 20.61
N THR A 121 17.84 -20.08 19.41
CA THR A 121 16.67 -20.24 18.53
C THR A 121 15.61 -21.16 19.15
N ILE A 122 16.02 -22.19 19.89
CA ILE A 122 15.09 -23.04 20.65
C ILE A 122 14.42 -22.23 21.76
N LEU A 123 15.16 -21.40 22.50
CA LEU A 123 14.62 -20.50 23.52
C LEU A 123 13.54 -19.57 22.93
N LEU A 124 13.85 -18.86 21.84
CA LEU A 124 12.90 -18.00 21.13
C LEU A 124 11.66 -18.78 20.68
N ARG A 125 11.86 -19.96 20.10
CA ARG A 125 10.76 -20.83 19.67
C ARG A 125 9.88 -21.26 20.82
N THR A 126 10.41 -21.49 22.01
CA THR A 126 9.58 -21.91 23.14
C THR A 126 8.74 -20.75 23.67
N ILE A 127 9.31 -19.54 23.75
CA ILE A 127 8.56 -18.32 24.11
C ILE A 127 7.43 -18.09 23.09
N LEU A 128 7.71 -18.30 21.81
CA LEU A 128 6.80 -18.04 20.71
C LEU A 128 5.72 -19.13 20.56
N LYS A 129 6.07 -20.41 20.48
CA LYS A 129 5.09 -21.43 20.11
C LYS A 129 4.05 -21.73 21.21
N ASN A 130 4.34 -21.43 22.47
CA ASN A 130 3.56 -21.92 23.62
C ASN A 130 3.17 -23.41 23.45
N VAL A 131 4.08 -24.22 22.86
CA VAL A 131 3.81 -25.61 22.46
C VAL A 131 4.30 -26.54 23.55
N ALA A 132 3.37 -27.38 24.02
CA ALA A 132 3.60 -28.48 24.93
C ALA A 132 4.68 -29.46 24.41
N ASN A 133 5.73 -29.60 25.21
CA ASN A 133 6.36 -30.85 25.67
C ASN A 133 7.02 -31.86 24.70
N LYS A 134 6.94 -31.78 23.37
CA LYS A 134 7.45 -32.89 22.53
C LYS A 134 8.79 -32.69 21.78
N GLN A 135 9.30 -31.46 21.64
CA GLN A 135 10.59 -31.20 20.95
C GLN A 135 11.71 -30.65 21.87
N ILE A 136 11.50 -30.68 23.19
CA ILE A 136 12.38 -30.02 24.15
C ILE A 136 13.30 -31.07 24.81
N PRO A 137 14.62 -30.81 24.92
CA PRO A 137 15.54 -31.66 25.68
C PRO A 137 15.04 -31.90 27.11
N LYS A 138 15.11 -33.15 27.59
CA LYS A 138 14.56 -33.58 28.90
C LYS A 138 14.94 -32.66 30.08
N LYS A 139 16.10 -32.00 30.03
CA LYS A 139 16.62 -31.10 31.07
C LYS A 139 15.86 -29.78 31.22
N LEU A 140 15.21 -29.26 30.17
CA LEU A 140 14.43 -28.02 30.27
C LEU A 140 12.94 -28.27 30.60
N ARG A 141 12.47 -29.51 30.67
CA ARG A 141 11.04 -29.84 30.85
C ARG A 141 10.44 -29.34 32.17
N SER A 142 11.24 -29.14 33.22
CA SER A 142 10.73 -28.66 34.52
C SER A 142 10.46 -27.15 34.56
N VAL A 143 10.98 -26.37 33.61
CA VAL A 143 10.98 -24.89 33.63
C VAL A 143 9.86 -24.28 32.76
N TYR A 144 9.23 -25.08 31.89
CA TYR A 144 8.30 -24.59 30.87
C TYR A 144 6.84 -24.44 31.30
N HIS A 145 6.54 -24.57 32.60
CA HIS A 145 5.18 -24.59 33.11
C HIS A 145 4.64 -23.21 33.54
N GLN A 146 5.03 -22.14 32.83
CA GLN A 146 4.60 -20.79 33.18
C GLN A 146 4.13 -20.03 31.94
N ASP A 147 2.89 -19.52 32.00
CA ASP A 147 2.30 -18.73 30.93
C ASP A 147 3.17 -17.52 30.62
N TRP A 148 3.68 -17.45 29.39
CA TRP A 148 4.48 -16.32 28.92
C TRP A 148 3.62 -15.07 28.85
N THR A 149 4.13 -13.95 29.36
CA THR A 149 3.40 -12.69 29.35
C THR A 149 3.39 -12.11 27.92
N LYS A 150 2.30 -11.42 27.55
CA LYS A 150 2.20 -10.71 26.25
C LYS A 150 3.45 -9.88 25.87
N PRO A 151 4.03 -9.05 26.76
CA PRO A 151 5.21 -8.25 26.40
C PRO A 151 6.47 -9.10 26.15
N GLU A 152 6.60 -10.27 26.77
CA GLU A 152 7.72 -11.19 26.49
C GLU A 152 7.61 -11.79 25.09
N ILE A 153 6.40 -12.20 24.70
CA ILE A 153 6.13 -12.71 23.35
C ILE A 153 6.46 -11.63 22.31
N VAL A 154 6.02 -10.39 22.54
CA VAL A 154 6.33 -9.25 21.65
C VAL A 154 7.84 -9.01 21.58
N SER A 155 8.55 -9.04 22.71
CA SER A 155 10.01 -8.84 22.75
C SER A 155 10.77 -9.94 22.01
N ALA A 156 10.40 -11.21 22.21
CA ALA A 156 10.99 -12.35 21.54
C ALA A 156 10.70 -12.33 20.03
N LEU A 157 9.49 -11.90 19.64
CA LEU A 157 9.12 -11.72 18.25
C LEU A 157 9.94 -10.61 17.58
N LYS A 158 10.10 -9.45 18.23
CA LYS A 158 10.95 -8.36 17.73
C LYS A 158 12.40 -8.82 17.56
N CYS A 159 12.93 -9.58 18.51
CA CYS A 159 14.29 -10.14 18.41
C CYS A 159 14.42 -11.15 17.28
N ALA A 160 13.42 -12.03 17.10
CA ALA A 160 13.39 -13.00 16.01
C ALA A 160 13.33 -12.30 14.63
N CYS A 161 12.48 -11.28 14.49
CA CYS A 161 12.41 -10.45 13.29
C CYS A 161 13.75 -9.72 13.03
N ALA A 162 14.31 -9.07 14.04
CA ALA A 162 15.56 -8.34 13.91
C ALA A 162 16.74 -9.24 13.52
N LEU A 163 16.80 -10.48 14.00
CA LEU A 163 17.82 -11.45 13.58
C LEU A 163 17.65 -11.86 12.13
N PHE A 164 16.41 -12.11 11.72
CA PHE A 164 16.09 -12.50 10.35
C PHE A 164 16.39 -11.38 9.35
N GLU A 165 16.25 -10.10 9.74
CA GLU A 165 16.64 -8.96 8.92
C GLU A 165 18.15 -8.85 8.68
N ASN A 166 19.00 -9.21 9.65
CA ASN A 166 20.47 -9.09 9.46
C ASN A 166 21.04 -10.27 8.67
N SER A 167 20.57 -11.49 8.94
CA SER A 167 21.12 -12.71 8.35
C SER A 167 20.02 -13.70 7.93
N PRO A 168 19.32 -13.42 6.81
CA PRO A 168 18.14 -14.19 6.40
C PRO A 168 18.44 -15.65 6.01
N LEU A 169 19.65 -15.92 5.51
CA LEU A 169 20.08 -17.23 5.01
C LEU A 169 20.91 -18.03 6.03
N PHE A 170 21.13 -17.49 7.23
CA PHE A 170 21.94 -18.18 8.24
C PHE A 170 21.28 -19.49 8.71
N ASN A 171 22.08 -20.39 9.27
CA ASN A 171 21.63 -21.69 9.78
C ASN A 171 20.37 -21.55 10.67
N PHE A 172 19.45 -22.50 10.60
CA PHE A 172 18.17 -22.52 11.35
C PHE A 172 17.15 -21.40 11.04
N SER A 173 17.36 -20.57 10.01
CA SER A 173 16.37 -19.58 9.53
C SER A 173 14.97 -20.17 9.30
N LYS A 174 14.88 -21.35 8.67
CA LYS A 174 13.63 -22.11 8.46
C LYS A 174 12.87 -22.39 9.77
N ASN A 175 13.59 -22.65 10.86
CA ASN A 175 12.98 -22.95 12.16
C ASN A 175 12.39 -21.71 12.81
N LEU A 176 13.08 -20.58 12.67
CA LEU A 176 12.63 -19.27 13.15
C LEU A 176 11.39 -18.82 12.39
N LEU A 177 11.43 -18.93 11.06
CA LEU A 177 10.32 -18.57 10.17
C LEU A 177 9.06 -19.40 10.43
N ASN A 178 9.20 -20.72 10.63
CA ASN A 178 8.10 -21.60 11.03
C ASN A 178 7.55 -21.30 12.44
N ALA A 179 8.23 -20.48 13.23
CA ALA A 179 7.74 -19.99 14.52
C ALA A 179 7.07 -18.62 14.40
N ILE A 180 7.57 -17.73 13.53
CA ILE A 180 7.04 -16.38 13.31
C ILE A 180 5.74 -16.39 12.51
N ILE A 181 5.69 -17.06 11.35
CA ILE A 181 4.55 -16.97 10.42
C ILE A 181 3.21 -17.40 11.05
N PRO A 182 3.12 -18.45 11.87
CA PRO A 182 1.85 -18.82 12.51
C PRO A 182 1.21 -17.72 13.36
N PHE A 183 1.97 -16.74 13.85
CA PHE A 183 1.44 -15.59 14.59
C PHE A 183 0.63 -14.63 13.72
N LEU A 184 0.93 -14.55 12.42
CA LEU A 184 0.13 -13.75 11.48
C LEU A 184 -1.33 -14.21 11.46
N GLN A 185 -1.54 -15.52 11.57
CA GLN A 185 -2.88 -16.13 11.61
C GLN A 185 -3.46 -16.22 13.03
N ARG A 186 -2.65 -16.52 14.06
CA ARG A 186 -3.16 -16.78 15.41
C ARG A 186 -3.32 -15.52 16.26
N SER A 187 -2.52 -14.49 16.04
CA SER A 187 -2.53 -13.31 16.92
C SER A 187 -3.72 -12.41 16.64
N ASN A 188 -4.45 -12.06 17.71
CA ASN A 188 -5.54 -11.08 17.66
C ASN A 188 -5.03 -9.63 17.79
N SER A 189 -3.82 -9.43 18.33
CA SER A 189 -3.26 -8.08 18.49
C SER A 189 -2.68 -7.56 17.17
N PRO A 190 -3.13 -6.39 16.66
CA PRO A 190 -2.65 -5.83 15.40
C PRO A 190 -1.17 -5.42 15.45
N GLU A 191 -0.66 -5.00 16.62
CA GLU A 191 0.73 -4.59 16.81
C GLU A 191 1.74 -5.69 16.44
N VAL A 192 1.48 -6.93 16.88
CA VAL A 192 2.31 -8.11 16.58
C VAL A 192 2.33 -8.37 15.08
N ARG A 193 1.18 -8.23 14.40
CA ARG A 193 1.08 -8.47 12.96
C ARG A 193 1.86 -7.41 12.17
N GLN A 194 1.76 -6.14 12.58
CA GLN A 194 2.48 -5.03 11.96
C GLN A 194 4.01 -5.17 12.09
N ILE A 195 4.52 -5.66 13.23
CA ILE A 195 5.96 -5.94 13.40
C ILE A 195 6.44 -6.98 12.38
N ILE A 196 5.70 -8.08 12.22
CA ILE A 196 6.05 -9.13 11.25
C ILE A 196 5.90 -8.61 9.82
N PHE A 197 4.84 -7.84 9.54
CA PHE A 197 4.60 -7.24 8.23
C PHE A 197 5.76 -6.35 7.79
N ASN A 198 6.21 -5.44 8.67
CA ASN A 198 7.33 -4.54 8.40
C ASN A 198 8.64 -5.31 8.20
N CYS A 199 8.88 -6.37 8.99
CA CYS A 199 10.04 -7.24 8.85
C CYS A 199 10.03 -8.00 7.52
N LEU A 200 8.89 -8.58 7.11
CA LEU A 200 8.83 -9.27 5.81
C LEU A 200 9.00 -8.29 4.64
N ARG A 201 8.43 -7.09 4.75
CA ARG A 201 8.59 -6.02 3.75
C ARG A 201 10.04 -5.54 3.64
N SER A 202 10.75 -5.35 4.75
CA SER A 202 12.17 -4.96 4.74
C SER A 202 13.01 -6.05 4.08
N ILE A 203 12.69 -7.32 4.33
CA ILE A 203 13.41 -8.45 3.73
C ILE A 203 13.18 -8.53 2.23
N PHE A 204 11.94 -8.40 1.77
CA PHE A 204 11.64 -8.38 0.32
C PHE A 204 12.33 -7.21 -0.40
N ALA A 205 12.56 -6.09 0.28
CA ALA A 205 13.33 -4.98 -0.28
C ALA A 205 14.85 -5.24 -0.29
N SER A 206 15.36 -5.99 0.68
CA SER A 206 16.79 -6.31 0.81
C SER A 206 17.25 -7.50 -0.04
N ASP A 207 16.33 -8.38 -0.43
CA ASP A 207 16.65 -9.65 -1.08
C ASP A 207 16.95 -9.48 -2.57
N LEU A 208 18.24 -9.63 -2.93
CA LEU A 208 18.73 -9.58 -4.32
C LEU A 208 18.81 -10.97 -4.97
N THR A 209 18.81 -12.06 -4.18
CA THR A 209 19.02 -13.43 -4.68
C THR A 209 17.71 -14.22 -4.78
N GLY A 210 16.70 -13.86 -3.98
CA GLY A 210 15.38 -14.49 -3.96
C GLY A 210 15.31 -15.76 -3.10
N GLU A 211 16.43 -16.23 -2.54
CA GLU A 211 16.45 -17.46 -1.73
C GLU A 211 15.71 -17.26 -0.40
N ALA A 212 15.86 -16.09 0.22
CA ALA A 212 15.16 -15.76 1.46
C ALA A 212 13.65 -15.65 1.20
N THR A 213 13.28 -14.98 0.10
CA THR A 213 11.89 -14.85 -0.36
C THR A 213 11.25 -16.21 -0.64
N LEU A 214 11.95 -17.13 -1.31
CA LEU A 214 11.46 -18.49 -1.56
C LEU A 214 11.20 -19.26 -0.25
N MET A 215 12.11 -19.16 0.72
CA MET A 215 11.90 -19.79 2.03
C MET A 215 10.66 -19.24 2.75
N ILE A 216 10.44 -17.93 2.67
CA ILE A 216 9.25 -17.26 3.20
C ILE A 216 8.00 -17.80 2.51
N CYS A 217 7.95 -17.81 1.18
CA CYS A 217 6.80 -18.31 0.42
C CYS A 217 6.47 -19.78 0.75
N GLN A 218 7.47 -20.65 0.83
CA GLN A 218 7.26 -22.06 1.20
C GLN A 218 6.71 -22.22 2.63
N ALA A 219 7.19 -21.40 3.57
CA ALA A 219 6.69 -21.44 4.94
C ALA A 219 5.26 -20.88 5.05
N ILE A 220 4.93 -19.86 4.25
CA ILE A 220 3.56 -19.36 4.11
C ILE A 220 2.65 -20.45 3.53
N HIS A 221 3.07 -21.15 2.46
CA HIS A 221 2.32 -22.26 1.88
C HIS A 221 2.01 -23.33 2.93
N ARG A 222 2.99 -23.74 3.74
CA ARG A 222 2.77 -24.72 4.82
C ARG A 222 1.72 -24.25 5.83
N VAL A 223 1.76 -22.98 6.21
CA VAL A 223 0.76 -22.40 7.13
C VAL A 223 -0.61 -22.33 6.47
N ALA A 224 -0.69 -21.91 5.21
CA ALA A 224 -1.92 -21.88 4.43
C ALA A 224 -2.58 -23.27 4.35
N ARG A 225 -1.80 -24.31 4.06
CA ARG A 225 -2.26 -25.70 4.00
C ARG A 225 -2.80 -26.19 5.35
N ASN A 226 -2.12 -25.87 6.44
CA ASN A 226 -2.55 -26.25 7.79
C ASN A 226 -3.88 -25.61 8.21
N VAL A 227 -4.19 -24.42 7.68
CA VAL A 227 -5.40 -23.64 8.00
C VAL A 227 -6.51 -23.87 6.96
N LYS A 228 -6.33 -24.83 6.04
CA LYS A 228 -7.26 -25.08 4.92
C LYS A 228 -7.58 -23.80 4.13
N TYR A 229 -6.58 -22.95 3.91
CA TYR A 229 -6.67 -21.72 3.13
C TYR A 229 -7.65 -20.64 3.64
N ARG A 230 -8.20 -20.76 4.85
CA ARG A 230 -8.94 -19.68 5.54
C ARG A 230 -7.98 -18.67 6.16
N ILE A 231 -7.27 -17.95 5.31
CA ILE A 231 -6.20 -17.03 5.68
C ILE A 231 -6.80 -15.67 6.09
N ARG A 232 -6.02 -14.80 6.76
CA ARG A 232 -6.41 -13.40 7.03
C ARG A 232 -5.91 -12.47 5.92
N SER A 233 -6.63 -11.38 5.63
CA SER A 233 -6.28 -10.42 4.55
C SER A 233 -4.84 -9.88 4.66
N ASP A 234 -4.31 -9.72 5.87
CA ASP A 234 -2.93 -9.28 6.13
C ASP A 234 -1.88 -10.19 5.46
N LEU A 235 -2.06 -11.51 5.45
CA LEU A 235 -1.09 -12.44 4.86
C LEU A 235 -1.10 -12.35 3.32
N ALA A 236 -2.27 -12.13 2.72
CA ALA A 236 -2.38 -11.90 1.28
C ALA A 236 -1.69 -10.59 0.88
N LYS A 237 -1.83 -9.54 1.68
CA LYS A 237 -1.13 -8.25 1.48
C LYS A 237 0.39 -8.39 1.58
N VAL A 238 0.90 -9.25 2.46
CA VAL A 238 2.35 -9.56 2.53
C VAL A 238 2.83 -10.18 1.21
N ILE A 239 2.09 -11.16 0.70
CA ILE A 239 2.46 -11.84 -0.56
C ILE A 239 2.36 -10.86 -1.73
N ALA A 240 1.41 -9.92 -1.75
CA ALA A 240 1.33 -8.88 -2.77
C ALA A 240 2.52 -7.89 -2.74
N GLY A 241 3.22 -7.77 -1.61
CA GLY A 241 4.36 -6.88 -1.44
C GLY A 241 5.69 -7.40 -1.98
N ILE A 242 5.74 -8.60 -2.56
CA ILE A 242 6.97 -9.18 -3.12
C ILE A 242 7.21 -8.55 -4.50
N SER A 243 8.22 -7.68 -4.63
CA SER A 243 8.59 -7.14 -5.93
C SER A 243 9.47 -8.14 -6.68
N LEU A 244 8.86 -8.97 -7.52
CA LEU A 244 9.60 -9.73 -8.53
C LEU A 244 9.99 -8.76 -9.65
N LYS A 245 11.20 -8.20 -9.58
CA LYS A 245 11.71 -7.33 -10.64
C LYS A 245 12.17 -8.19 -11.83
N GLU A 246 11.55 -8.01 -12.98
CA GLU A 246 12.19 -8.34 -14.25
C GLU A 246 13.38 -7.39 -14.43
N VAL A 247 14.56 -7.96 -14.67
CA VAL A 247 15.76 -7.17 -14.92
C VAL A 247 15.61 -6.56 -16.31
N LEU A 248 15.06 -5.34 -16.37
CA LEU A 248 15.35 -4.45 -17.48
C LEU A 248 16.82 -4.07 -17.36
N ASP A 249 17.61 -4.44 -18.37
CA ASP A 249 19.04 -4.15 -18.48
C ASP A 249 19.29 -2.65 -18.37
N SER A 250 19.53 -2.21 -17.15
CA SER A 250 19.97 -0.86 -16.85
C SER A 250 21.46 -0.82 -17.16
N ASN A 251 21.78 -0.40 -18.38
CA ASN A 251 23.12 -0.06 -18.86
C ASN A 251 23.73 1.05 -17.97
N ASN A 252 24.20 0.67 -16.78
CA ASN A 252 25.01 1.55 -15.94
C ASN A 252 26.46 1.47 -16.40
N THR A 253 26.76 2.35 -17.35
CA THR A 253 28.08 2.95 -17.54
C THR A 253 28.53 3.59 -16.24
N SER A 254 29.33 2.87 -15.44
CA SER A 254 30.06 3.47 -14.31
C SER A 254 31.47 3.83 -14.75
N GLN A 255 31.73 5.13 -14.83
CA GLN A 255 33.05 5.72 -15.07
C GLN A 255 34.11 5.08 -14.17
N THR A 256 35.16 4.53 -14.79
CA THR A 256 36.34 4.07 -14.07
C THR A 256 37.19 5.28 -13.68
N SER A 257 37.12 5.66 -12.40
CA SER A 257 38.00 6.66 -11.81
C SER A 257 39.47 6.20 -11.93
N LYS A 258 40.33 7.04 -12.54
CA LYS A 258 41.78 6.80 -12.63
C LYS A 258 42.36 6.65 -11.21
N ARG A 259 42.79 5.43 -10.85
CA ARG A 259 43.54 5.18 -9.61
C ARG A 259 44.99 5.64 -9.78
N ASP A 260 45.46 6.48 -8.84
CA ASP A 260 46.86 6.90 -8.74
C ASP A 260 47.77 5.68 -8.61
N ARG A 261 48.64 5.51 -9.62
CA ARG A 261 49.58 4.38 -9.69
C ARG A 261 50.76 4.65 -8.78
N LYS A 262 50.73 4.10 -7.56
CA LYS A 262 51.96 3.93 -6.76
C LYS A 262 52.93 2.98 -7.50
N LEU A 263 54.23 3.24 -7.37
CA LEU A 263 55.31 2.50 -8.02
C LEU A 263 55.45 1.07 -7.44
N ALA A 264 54.57 0.15 -7.84
CA ALA A 264 54.68 -1.27 -7.50
C ALA A 264 55.84 -1.95 -8.26
N SER A 265 56.47 -2.95 -7.64
CA SER A 265 57.56 -3.74 -8.23
C SER A 265 57.10 -4.59 -9.44
N ARG A 266 58.00 -4.96 -10.36
CA ARG A 266 57.65 -5.73 -11.59
C ARG A 266 56.97 -7.08 -11.28
N LYS A 267 57.33 -7.75 -10.18
CA LYS A 267 56.74 -9.04 -9.75
C LYS A 267 55.32 -8.86 -9.19
N GLU A 268 55.10 -7.78 -8.47
CA GLU A 268 53.81 -7.39 -7.90
C GLU A 268 52.81 -7.03 -9.01
N ARG A 269 53.23 -6.20 -9.99
CA ARG A 269 52.40 -5.89 -11.17
C ARG A 269 51.96 -7.12 -11.97
N LYS A 270 52.80 -8.15 -12.07
CA LYS A 270 52.43 -9.41 -12.75
C LYS A 270 51.38 -10.18 -11.93
N LYS A 271 51.54 -10.23 -10.60
CA LYS A 271 50.55 -10.83 -9.70
C LYS A 271 49.24 -10.07 -9.72
N ASP A 272 49.26 -8.75 -9.64
CA ASP A 272 48.05 -7.91 -9.66
C ASP A 272 47.30 -8.01 -10.98
N LYS A 273 48.01 -8.10 -12.12
CA LYS A 273 47.37 -8.36 -13.41
C LYS A 273 46.70 -9.73 -13.48
N LEU A 274 47.33 -10.75 -12.92
CA LEU A 274 46.75 -12.10 -12.86
C LEU A 274 45.55 -12.15 -11.91
N LEU A 275 45.65 -11.51 -10.74
CA LEU A 275 44.55 -11.37 -9.79
C LEU A 275 43.39 -10.59 -10.41
N ALA A 276 43.64 -9.46 -11.05
CA ALA A 276 42.61 -8.66 -11.71
C ALA A 276 41.95 -9.42 -12.88
N LYS A 277 42.70 -10.20 -13.66
CA LYS A 277 42.13 -11.07 -14.70
C LYS A 277 41.25 -12.15 -14.08
N PHE A 278 41.74 -12.81 -13.03
CA PHE A 278 40.98 -13.83 -12.31
C PHE A 278 39.72 -13.25 -11.67
N GLU A 279 39.79 -12.07 -11.05
CA GLU A 279 38.65 -11.36 -10.48
C GLU A 279 37.63 -10.98 -11.54
N LYS A 280 38.08 -10.55 -12.73
CA LYS A 280 37.20 -10.24 -13.87
C LYS A 280 36.50 -11.51 -14.38
N ASP A 281 37.26 -12.57 -14.64
CA ASP A 281 36.72 -13.85 -15.11
C ASP A 281 35.75 -14.43 -14.07
N GLN A 282 36.07 -14.30 -12.77
CA GLN A 282 35.19 -14.71 -11.68
C GLN A 282 33.93 -13.83 -11.58
N ALA A 283 34.03 -12.53 -11.85
CA ALA A 283 32.88 -11.63 -11.85
C ALA A 283 31.94 -11.91 -13.04
N GLU A 284 32.48 -12.11 -14.25
CA GLU A 284 31.70 -12.45 -15.45
C GLU A 284 30.97 -13.78 -15.29
N THR A 285 31.67 -14.82 -14.80
CA THR A 285 31.05 -16.13 -14.54
C THR A 285 29.99 -16.06 -13.44
N LYS A 286 30.25 -15.36 -12.33
CA LYS A 286 29.25 -15.16 -11.26
C LYS A 286 28.03 -14.36 -11.73
N ALA A 287 28.21 -13.35 -12.57
CA ALA A 287 27.12 -12.52 -13.08
C ALA A 287 26.17 -13.36 -13.95
N SER A 288 26.72 -14.14 -14.89
CA SER A 288 25.94 -15.01 -15.77
C SER A 288 25.19 -16.09 -15.00
N HIS A 289 25.87 -16.81 -14.10
CA HIS A 289 25.21 -17.84 -13.27
C HIS A 289 24.14 -17.25 -12.35
N SER A 290 24.40 -16.09 -11.74
CA SER A 290 23.42 -15.45 -10.86
C SER A 290 22.15 -15.02 -11.61
N HIS A 291 22.27 -14.60 -12.87
CA HIS A 291 21.10 -14.21 -13.66
C HIS A 291 20.18 -15.41 -13.95
N GLU A 292 20.74 -16.52 -14.43
CA GLU A 292 19.96 -17.72 -14.72
C GLU A 292 19.34 -18.33 -13.46
N GLU A 293 20.09 -18.36 -12.35
CA GLU A 293 19.59 -18.82 -11.05
C GLU A 293 18.45 -17.95 -10.54
N ARG A 294 18.52 -16.61 -10.71
CA ARG A 294 17.43 -15.70 -10.34
C ARG A 294 16.16 -15.97 -11.11
N ILE A 295 16.23 -16.19 -12.42
CA ILE A 295 15.05 -16.53 -13.24
C ILE A 295 14.43 -17.84 -12.75
N LYS A 296 15.26 -18.86 -12.48
CA LYS A 296 14.81 -20.14 -11.93
C LYS A 296 14.13 -19.96 -10.57
N MET A 297 14.73 -19.18 -9.68
CA MET A 297 14.17 -18.90 -8.35
C MET A 297 12.87 -18.09 -8.43
N ASN A 298 12.83 -17.02 -9.22
CA ASN A 298 11.62 -16.21 -9.44
C ASN A 298 10.47 -17.05 -10.00
N THR A 299 10.76 -17.96 -10.93
CA THR A 299 9.77 -18.91 -11.46
C THR A 299 9.24 -19.84 -10.37
N GLN A 300 10.11 -20.34 -9.49
CA GLN A 300 9.69 -21.18 -8.35
C GLN A 300 8.85 -20.40 -7.34
N ILE A 301 9.26 -19.17 -6.99
CA ILE A 301 8.52 -18.27 -6.12
C ILE A 301 7.13 -18.00 -6.70
N LEU A 302 7.06 -17.68 -7.99
CA LEU A 302 5.81 -17.41 -8.68
C LEU A 302 4.88 -18.64 -8.68
N LYS A 303 5.42 -19.85 -8.91
CA LYS A 303 4.63 -21.10 -8.82
C LYS A 303 4.01 -21.29 -7.44
N GLU A 304 4.78 -21.07 -6.37
CA GLU A 304 4.29 -21.17 -4.99
C GLU A 304 3.20 -20.11 -4.70
N ILE A 305 3.42 -18.85 -5.11
CA ILE A 305 2.47 -17.75 -4.93
C ILE A 305 1.17 -18.02 -5.68
N LEU A 306 1.26 -18.35 -6.97
CA LEU A 306 0.10 -18.63 -7.81
C LEU A 306 -0.68 -19.83 -7.28
N PHE A 307 0.00 -20.88 -6.81
CA PHE A 307 -0.67 -22.04 -6.21
C PHE A 307 -1.50 -21.65 -4.98
N ILE A 308 -0.93 -20.84 -4.08
CA ILE A 308 -1.64 -20.33 -2.90
C ILE A 308 -2.85 -19.50 -3.35
N TYR A 309 -2.66 -18.55 -4.26
CA TYR A 309 -3.74 -17.68 -4.75
C TYR A 309 -4.85 -18.45 -5.47
N PHE A 310 -4.55 -19.37 -6.39
CA PHE A 310 -5.56 -20.18 -7.06
C PHE A 310 -6.35 -21.06 -6.08
N THR A 311 -5.67 -21.63 -5.09
CA THR A 311 -6.36 -22.47 -4.09
C THR A 311 -7.28 -21.65 -3.22
N ILE A 312 -6.85 -20.44 -2.84
CA ILE A 312 -7.67 -19.49 -2.11
C ILE A 312 -8.88 -19.05 -2.94
N LEU A 313 -8.67 -18.68 -4.21
CA LEU A 313 -9.74 -18.23 -5.11
C LEU A 313 -10.81 -19.29 -5.33
N LYS A 314 -10.43 -20.58 -5.37
CA LYS A 314 -11.37 -21.70 -5.49
C LYS A 314 -12.13 -22.01 -4.19
N SER A 315 -11.58 -21.63 -3.03
CA SER A 315 -12.10 -22.04 -1.72
C SER A 315 -12.83 -20.94 -0.94
N THR A 316 -12.66 -19.67 -1.32
CA THR A 316 -13.08 -18.52 -0.52
C THR A 316 -14.43 -17.96 -0.95
N GLN A 317 -15.25 -17.57 0.04
CA GLN A 317 -16.49 -16.79 -0.11
C GLN A 317 -16.39 -15.40 0.55
N ASP A 318 -15.28 -15.12 1.25
CA ASP A 318 -15.02 -13.87 1.96
C ASP A 318 -14.52 -12.78 0.99
N SER A 319 -15.21 -11.64 0.94
CA SER A 319 -14.90 -10.53 0.02
C SER A 319 -13.56 -9.83 0.34
N GLU A 320 -13.23 -9.63 1.62
CA GLU A 320 -11.99 -8.90 1.98
C GLU A 320 -10.71 -9.66 1.57
N LEU A 321 -10.74 -10.98 1.70
CA LEU A 321 -9.62 -11.82 1.32
C LEU A 321 -9.50 -11.97 -0.19
N LEU A 322 -10.65 -12.08 -0.88
CA LEU A 322 -10.72 -12.11 -2.33
C LEU A 322 -10.10 -10.84 -2.93
N SER A 323 -10.53 -9.67 -2.48
CA SER A 323 -9.98 -8.36 -2.86
C SER A 323 -8.46 -8.28 -2.71
N ALA A 324 -7.92 -8.71 -1.56
CA ALA A 324 -6.48 -8.70 -1.30
C ALA A 324 -5.69 -9.64 -2.23
N VAL A 325 -6.24 -10.80 -2.56
CA VAL A 325 -5.62 -11.79 -3.46
C VAL A 325 -5.65 -11.32 -4.90
N LEU A 326 -6.78 -10.75 -5.36
CA LEU A 326 -6.90 -10.19 -6.71
C LEU A 326 -5.96 -8.99 -6.88
N ALA A 327 -5.85 -8.12 -5.89
CA ALA A 327 -4.87 -7.04 -5.88
C ALA A 327 -3.44 -7.60 -6.04
N GLY A 328 -3.08 -8.62 -5.27
CA GLY A 328 -1.79 -9.31 -5.38
C GLY A 328 -1.58 -10.06 -6.69
N LEU A 329 -2.62 -10.58 -7.34
CA LEU A 329 -2.49 -11.20 -8.66
C LEU A 329 -2.19 -10.16 -9.74
N SER A 330 -2.73 -8.95 -9.61
CA SER A 330 -2.52 -7.90 -10.60
C SER A 330 -1.07 -7.42 -10.64
N THR A 331 -0.37 -7.45 -9.50
CA THR A 331 1.06 -7.13 -9.46
C THR A 331 1.90 -8.19 -10.17
N TYR A 332 1.49 -9.46 -10.13
CA TYR A 332 2.22 -10.54 -10.80
C TYR A 332 1.78 -10.83 -12.22
N ALA A 333 0.67 -10.25 -12.68
CA ALA A 333 0.05 -10.50 -13.98
C ALA A 333 1.04 -10.49 -15.17
N HIS A 334 2.04 -9.61 -15.14
CA HIS A 334 3.05 -9.48 -16.18
C HIS A 334 4.02 -10.67 -16.28
N ILE A 335 4.27 -11.38 -15.18
CA ILE A 335 5.26 -12.48 -15.08
C ILE A 335 4.57 -13.86 -15.18
N ILE A 336 3.25 -13.92 -15.28
CA ILE A 336 2.51 -15.19 -15.27
C ILE A 336 2.81 -16.00 -16.54
N ASN A 337 3.23 -17.26 -16.36
CA ASN A 337 3.42 -18.19 -17.47
C ASN A 337 2.11 -18.40 -18.26
N VAL A 338 2.26 -18.52 -19.58
CA VAL A 338 1.16 -18.69 -20.56
C VAL A 338 0.18 -19.80 -20.16
N GLU A 339 0.67 -20.91 -19.62
CA GLU A 339 -0.13 -22.07 -19.21
C GLU A 339 -1.20 -21.76 -18.14
N TYR A 340 -1.01 -20.72 -17.33
CA TYR A 340 -1.96 -20.35 -16.26
C TYR A 340 -2.94 -19.25 -16.68
N VAL A 341 -2.67 -18.54 -17.78
CA VAL A 341 -3.43 -17.35 -18.21
C VAL A 341 -4.88 -17.71 -18.54
N GLU A 342 -5.12 -18.80 -19.25
CA GLU A 342 -6.47 -19.24 -19.62
C GLU A 342 -7.32 -19.55 -18.39
N ASN A 343 -6.77 -20.37 -17.47
CA ASN A 343 -7.43 -20.71 -16.21
C ASN A 343 -7.74 -19.47 -15.36
N LEU A 344 -6.83 -18.49 -15.36
CA LEU A 344 -7.00 -17.24 -14.61
C LEU A 344 -8.07 -16.35 -15.23
N LEU A 345 -8.10 -16.19 -16.57
CA LEU A 345 -9.11 -15.40 -17.25
C LEU A 345 -10.50 -16.03 -17.17
N GLN A 346 -10.61 -17.36 -17.22
CA GLN A 346 -11.88 -18.06 -17.00
C GLN A 346 -12.42 -17.82 -15.58
N LEU A 347 -11.54 -17.86 -14.58
CA LEU A 347 -11.88 -17.55 -13.20
C LEU A 347 -12.29 -16.07 -13.03
N MET A 348 -11.60 -15.12 -13.67
CA MET A 348 -11.99 -13.71 -13.63
C MET A 348 -13.35 -13.49 -14.29
N SER A 349 -13.62 -14.17 -15.42
CA SER A 349 -14.90 -14.12 -16.12
C SER A 349 -16.04 -14.69 -15.26
N SER A 350 -15.80 -15.78 -14.51
CA SER A 350 -16.80 -16.34 -13.60
C SER A 350 -17.10 -15.42 -12.42
N PHE A 351 -16.09 -14.71 -11.89
CA PHE A 351 -16.31 -13.66 -10.89
C PHE A 351 -17.11 -12.49 -11.47
N VAL A 352 -16.75 -11.98 -12.64
CA VAL A 352 -17.46 -10.88 -13.32
C VAL A 352 -18.91 -11.22 -13.64
N ALA A 353 -19.20 -12.48 -13.97
CA ALA A 353 -20.57 -12.96 -14.22
C ALA A 353 -21.42 -13.07 -12.95
N ASN A 354 -20.80 -13.18 -11.76
CA ASN A 354 -21.51 -13.34 -10.51
C ASN A 354 -22.08 -11.98 -10.03
N PRO A 355 -23.41 -11.83 -9.89
CA PRO A 355 -24.04 -10.57 -9.47
C PRO A 355 -23.79 -10.22 -7.99
N LYS A 356 -23.35 -11.21 -7.20
CA LYS A 356 -23.03 -11.07 -5.76
C LYS A 356 -21.61 -10.56 -5.50
N THR A 357 -20.84 -10.25 -6.54
CA THR A 357 -19.48 -9.73 -6.38
C THR A 357 -19.48 -8.39 -5.65
N GLY A 358 -18.60 -8.27 -4.66
CA GLY A 358 -18.30 -6.99 -4.04
C GLY A 358 -17.76 -6.02 -5.09
N LEU A 359 -18.00 -4.73 -4.87
CA LEU A 359 -17.48 -3.67 -5.74
C LEU A 359 -15.95 -3.78 -5.90
N GLU A 360 -15.25 -4.01 -4.79
CA GLU A 360 -13.80 -4.13 -4.72
C GLU A 360 -13.30 -5.37 -5.47
N ASP A 361 -13.97 -6.51 -5.27
CA ASP A 361 -13.63 -7.77 -5.91
C ASP A 361 -13.80 -7.68 -7.43
N GLY A 362 -14.91 -7.08 -7.88
CA GLY A 362 -15.17 -6.87 -9.30
C GLY A 362 -14.14 -5.95 -9.95
N LEU A 363 -13.78 -4.85 -9.26
CA LEU A 363 -12.78 -3.91 -9.78
C LEU A 363 -11.40 -4.55 -9.87
N HIS A 364 -10.96 -5.25 -8.83
CA HIS A 364 -9.68 -5.95 -8.85
C HIS A 364 -9.65 -7.10 -9.86
N ALA A 365 -10.75 -7.82 -10.06
CA ALA A 365 -10.87 -8.85 -11.09
C ALA A 365 -10.80 -8.29 -12.52
N VAL A 366 -11.39 -7.12 -12.75
CA VAL A 366 -11.25 -6.42 -14.04
C VAL A 366 -9.82 -5.93 -14.22
N HIS A 367 -9.21 -5.34 -13.18
CA HIS A 367 -7.83 -4.86 -13.23
C HIS A 367 -6.83 -6.00 -13.53
N THR A 368 -6.96 -7.15 -12.86
CA THR A 368 -6.14 -8.35 -13.15
C THR A 368 -6.36 -8.84 -14.56
N ALA A 369 -7.60 -8.96 -15.03
CA ALA A 369 -7.89 -9.43 -16.38
C ALA A 369 -7.26 -8.50 -17.43
N LEU A 370 -7.40 -7.18 -17.29
CA LEU A 370 -6.87 -6.20 -18.23
C LEU A 370 -5.34 -6.12 -18.22
N THR A 371 -4.71 -6.21 -17.05
CA THR A 371 -3.25 -6.25 -16.95
C THR A 371 -2.67 -7.48 -17.66
N ILE A 372 -3.25 -8.67 -17.44
CA ILE A 372 -2.88 -9.90 -18.16
C ILE A 372 -3.03 -9.72 -19.67
N LEU A 373 -4.16 -9.15 -20.08
CA LEU A 373 -4.54 -8.96 -21.48
C LEU A 373 -3.67 -7.94 -22.24
N ASN A 374 -3.04 -6.99 -21.55
CA ASN A 374 -2.22 -5.94 -22.15
C ASN A 374 -0.70 -6.17 -21.98
N CYS A 375 -0.27 -6.85 -20.92
CA CYS A 375 1.16 -7.08 -20.65
C CYS A 375 1.68 -8.40 -21.20
N SER A 376 0.83 -9.43 -21.35
CA SER A 376 1.32 -10.75 -21.76
C SER A 376 1.36 -10.90 -23.28
N THR A 377 2.51 -11.26 -23.84
CA THR A 377 2.65 -11.72 -25.24
C THR A 377 1.70 -12.90 -25.54
N ALA A 378 1.26 -13.64 -24.51
CA ALA A 378 0.26 -14.69 -24.64
C ALA A 378 -1.17 -14.21 -24.87
N ALA A 379 -1.55 -13.01 -24.41
CA ALA A 379 -2.89 -12.49 -24.60
C ALA A 379 -3.17 -12.18 -26.09
N SER A 380 -2.15 -11.73 -26.83
CA SER A 380 -2.24 -11.60 -28.29
C SER A 380 -2.41 -12.95 -29.01
N ILE A 381 -1.89 -14.04 -28.42
CA ILE A 381 -2.02 -15.39 -28.97
C ILE A 381 -3.44 -15.94 -28.72
N LEU A 382 -4.05 -15.63 -27.57
CA LEU A 382 -5.34 -16.19 -27.16
C LEU A 382 -6.58 -15.45 -27.70
N ARG A 383 -6.44 -14.28 -28.35
CA ARG A 383 -7.56 -13.49 -28.96
C ARG A 383 -8.85 -13.45 -28.11
N ILE A 384 -8.71 -13.29 -26.80
CA ILE A 384 -9.86 -13.24 -25.87
C ILE A 384 -10.48 -11.83 -25.92
N ASP A 385 -11.80 -11.78 -26.06
CA ASP A 385 -12.57 -10.54 -26.17
C ASP A 385 -12.70 -9.80 -24.80
N PRO A 386 -12.25 -8.53 -24.69
CA PRO A 386 -12.34 -7.74 -23.46
C PRO A 386 -13.75 -7.20 -23.15
N THR A 387 -14.72 -7.33 -24.05
CA THR A 387 -16.05 -6.69 -23.96
C THR A 387 -16.77 -6.93 -22.62
N ARG A 388 -16.72 -8.15 -22.09
CA ARG A 388 -17.34 -8.50 -20.81
C ARG A 388 -16.74 -7.71 -19.64
N PHE A 389 -15.42 -7.55 -19.63
CA PHE A 389 -14.70 -6.80 -18.60
C PHE A 389 -14.98 -5.30 -18.71
N SER A 390 -15.08 -4.75 -19.93
CA SER A 390 -15.46 -3.35 -20.13
C SER A 390 -16.89 -3.07 -19.66
N ASN A 391 -17.85 -3.94 -19.98
CA ASN A 391 -19.24 -3.74 -19.57
C ASN A 391 -19.38 -3.84 -18.05
N HIS A 392 -18.66 -4.78 -17.42
CA HIS A 392 -18.62 -4.87 -15.97
C HIS A 392 -17.97 -3.65 -15.31
N LEU A 393 -16.86 -3.14 -15.86
CA LEU A 393 -16.25 -1.90 -15.37
C LEU A 393 -17.23 -0.73 -15.45
N TYR A 394 -17.91 -0.58 -16.59
CA TYR A 394 -18.92 0.45 -16.78
C TYR A 394 -20.00 0.34 -15.70
N ALA A 395 -20.54 -0.86 -15.47
CA ALA A 395 -21.52 -1.14 -14.42
C ALA A 395 -21.02 -0.79 -13.01
N LEU A 396 -19.78 -1.15 -12.67
CA LEU A 396 -19.16 -0.83 -11.38
C LEU A 396 -19.02 0.68 -11.18
N LEU A 397 -18.60 1.42 -12.21
CA LEU A 397 -18.56 2.88 -12.17
C LEU A 397 -19.96 3.48 -11.93
N GLY A 398 -21.00 2.89 -12.53
CA GLY A 398 -22.40 3.29 -12.31
C GLY A 398 -22.89 3.04 -10.89
N ARG A 399 -22.45 1.94 -10.26
CA ARG A 399 -22.74 1.64 -8.85
C ARG A 399 -22.02 2.59 -7.90
N MET A 400 -20.76 2.91 -8.16
CA MET A 400 -19.99 3.89 -7.38
C MET A 400 -20.56 5.31 -7.50
N ALA A 401 -21.11 5.63 -8.67
CA ALA A 401 -21.81 6.88 -8.93
C ALA A 401 -23.17 6.98 -8.21
N GLY A 402 -23.71 5.87 -7.68
CA GLY A 402 -25.09 5.83 -7.15
C GLY A 402 -26.17 5.87 -8.24
N VAL A 403 -25.80 5.68 -9.51
CA VAL A 403 -26.70 5.73 -10.67
C VAL A 403 -27.34 4.37 -10.94
N SER A 404 -26.68 3.26 -10.60
CA SER A 404 -27.19 1.90 -10.79
C SER A 404 -27.48 1.22 -9.44
N VAL A 405 -28.74 0.86 -9.19
CA VAL A 405 -29.16 0.10 -8.00
C VAL A 405 -28.99 -1.39 -8.26
N CYS A 406 -28.38 -2.13 -7.32
CA CYS A 406 -28.39 -3.59 -7.36
C CYS A 406 -29.83 -4.10 -7.30
N SER A 407 -30.33 -4.69 -8.39
CA SER A 407 -31.59 -5.45 -8.41
C SER A 407 -31.43 -6.76 -7.62
N ASN A 408 -31.43 -6.68 -6.29
CA ASN A 408 -31.49 -7.86 -5.42
C ASN A 408 -32.95 -8.29 -5.19
N ALA A 409 -33.70 -8.52 -6.26
CA ALA A 409 -34.91 -9.34 -6.20
C ALA A 409 -34.97 -10.15 -7.50
N PRO A 410 -35.17 -11.48 -7.43
CA PRO A 410 -35.40 -12.28 -8.62
C PRO A 410 -36.69 -11.77 -9.29
N THR A 411 -36.72 -11.97 -10.59
CA THR A 411 -37.85 -11.68 -11.47
C THR A 411 -39.16 -12.23 -10.92
N ASP A 412 -40.00 -11.34 -10.38
CA ASP A 412 -41.44 -11.42 -10.58
C ASP A 412 -41.80 -10.26 -11.51
N THR A 413 -42.23 -10.64 -12.70
CA THR A 413 -42.94 -9.82 -13.66
C THR A 413 -44.08 -9.06 -12.97
N ASP A 414 -44.25 -7.78 -13.32
CA ASP A 414 -45.45 -6.95 -13.12
C ASP A 414 -45.81 -6.35 -11.74
N SER A 415 -44.92 -6.33 -10.74
CA SER A 415 -45.24 -5.66 -9.45
C SER A 415 -44.33 -4.51 -9.02
N ARG A 416 -43.45 -3.99 -9.89
CA ARG A 416 -42.81 -2.68 -9.68
C ARG A 416 -43.66 -1.61 -10.33
N GLY A 417 -44.55 -1.01 -9.53
CA GLY A 417 -45.35 0.14 -9.94
C GLY A 417 -44.49 1.28 -10.54
N PRO A 418 -45.11 2.22 -11.27
CA PRO A 418 -44.43 3.25 -12.07
C PRO A 418 -43.45 4.17 -11.29
N TYR A 419 -43.40 4.04 -9.96
CA TYR A 419 -42.70 4.91 -9.02
C TYR A 419 -41.23 4.53 -8.74
N GLY A 420 -40.76 3.34 -9.13
CA GLY A 420 -39.32 3.02 -9.06
C GLY A 420 -38.45 3.96 -9.92
N LYS A 421 -39.02 4.45 -11.03
CA LYS A 421 -38.39 5.44 -11.93
C LYS A 421 -38.39 6.87 -11.36
N LEU A 422 -39.23 7.17 -10.37
CA LEU A 422 -39.41 8.53 -9.84
C LEU A 422 -38.39 8.91 -8.76
N LEU A 423 -37.73 7.94 -8.13
CA LEU A 423 -36.63 8.18 -7.18
C LEU A 423 -35.40 8.83 -7.83
N HIS A 424 -35.25 8.69 -9.15
CA HIS A 424 -34.21 9.35 -9.94
C HIS A 424 -34.40 10.86 -10.08
N TYR A 425 -35.53 11.43 -9.66
CA TYR A 425 -35.72 12.89 -9.65
C TYR A 425 -35.43 13.53 -8.29
N SER A 426 -35.18 12.74 -7.24
CA SER A 426 -35.01 13.25 -5.87
C SER A 426 -33.83 14.22 -5.67
N TRP A 427 -32.86 14.26 -6.59
CA TRP A 427 -31.74 15.21 -6.58
C TRP A 427 -32.03 16.52 -7.35
N ALA A 428 -33.08 16.55 -8.17
CA ALA A 428 -33.51 17.75 -8.87
C ALA A 428 -34.44 18.59 -7.98
N ARG A 429 -34.17 19.89 -7.83
CA ARG A 429 -35.09 20.85 -7.16
C ARG A 429 -36.21 21.32 -8.09
N THR A 430 -36.69 20.46 -8.99
CA THR A 430 -37.80 20.79 -9.86
C THR A 430 -39.12 20.60 -9.10
N PRO A 431 -40.17 21.38 -9.37
CA PRO A 431 -41.48 21.21 -8.74
C PRO A 431 -42.04 19.79 -8.87
N ALA A 432 -41.76 19.11 -10.00
CA ALA A 432 -42.16 17.73 -10.26
C ALA A 432 -41.44 16.71 -9.35
N ALA A 433 -40.17 16.95 -9.01
CA ALA A 433 -39.38 16.09 -8.12
C ALA A 433 -39.85 16.20 -6.67
N LEU A 434 -40.13 17.42 -6.20
CA LEU A 434 -40.68 17.66 -4.85
C LEU A 434 -42.07 17.04 -4.71
N ALA A 435 -42.92 17.17 -5.74
CA ALA A 435 -44.21 16.50 -5.78
C ALA A 435 -44.09 14.97 -5.73
N ALA A 436 -43.12 14.39 -6.45
CA ALA A 436 -42.86 12.95 -6.42
C ALA A 436 -42.36 12.47 -5.04
N GLN A 437 -41.53 13.28 -4.36
CA GLN A 437 -41.03 12.99 -3.02
C GLN A 437 -42.16 13.02 -1.97
N GLU A 438 -43.04 14.03 -2.02
CA GLU A 438 -44.20 14.12 -1.13
C GLU A 438 -45.20 12.97 -1.36
N LEU A 439 -45.38 12.54 -2.60
CA LEU A 439 -46.25 11.41 -2.95
C LEU A 439 -45.70 10.10 -2.37
N ALA A 440 -44.39 9.86 -2.51
CA ALA A 440 -43.72 8.70 -1.92
C ALA A 440 -43.78 8.70 -0.38
N GLN A 441 -43.68 9.88 0.26
CA GLN A 441 -43.84 10.03 1.70
C GLN A 441 -45.28 9.73 2.15
N ARG A 442 -46.28 10.24 1.42
CA ARG A 442 -47.70 9.96 1.69
C ARG A 442 -48.03 8.47 1.58
N GLU A 443 -47.47 7.77 0.59
CA GLU A 443 -47.73 6.33 0.42
C GLU A 443 -47.06 5.47 1.50
N GLN A 444 -45.90 5.87 2.04
CA GLN A 444 -45.30 5.20 3.20
C GLN A 444 -46.17 5.32 4.46
N LEU A 445 -46.85 6.45 4.62
CA LEU A 445 -47.77 6.69 5.72
C LEU A 445 -49.12 5.96 5.55
N LEU A 446 -49.49 5.60 4.32
CA LEU A 446 -50.74 4.91 4.00
C LEU A 446 -50.63 3.38 4.03
N LYS A 447 -49.44 2.79 4.27
CA LYS A 447 -49.31 1.33 4.43
C LYS A 447 -49.91 0.88 5.76
N PRO A 448 -50.88 -0.05 5.78
CA PRO A 448 -51.46 -0.55 7.02
C PRO A 448 -50.41 -1.30 7.84
N SER A 449 -50.29 -0.95 9.11
CA SER A 449 -49.44 -1.62 10.09
C SER A 449 -50.03 -2.99 10.45
N GLU A 450 -49.67 -4.04 9.71
CA GLU A 450 -49.89 -5.41 10.18
C GLU A 450 -48.78 -5.81 11.15
N VAL A 451 -49.19 -6.02 12.40
CA VAL A 451 -48.38 -6.55 13.49
C VAL A 451 -48.11 -8.03 13.23
N SER A 452 -46.85 -8.38 12.99
CA SER A 452 -46.36 -9.74 13.20
C SER A 452 -44.93 -9.67 13.75
N ASN A 453 -44.83 -10.05 15.03
CA ASN A 453 -43.59 -10.21 15.76
C ASN A 453 -42.68 -11.22 15.07
N ASN A 454 -41.52 -10.77 14.61
CA ASN A 454 -40.29 -11.54 14.61
C ASN A 454 -39.11 -10.56 14.58
N ASP A 455 -38.22 -10.69 15.56
CA ASP A 455 -36.96 -9.98 15.66
C ASP A 455 -36.11 -10.21 14.40
N GLN A 456 -36.19 -9.28 13.45
CA GLN A 456 -35.16 -9.04 12.45
C GLN A 456 -34.96 -7.53 12.34
N SER A 457 -33.77 -7.13 12.80
CA SER A 457 -32.98 -5.92 12.48
C SER A 457 -33.65 -4.80 11.65
N PRO A 458 -33.48 -3.53 12.04
CA PRO A 458 -34.06 -2.41 11.29
C PRO A 458 -33.56 -2.44 9.85
N SER A 459 -34.51 -2.35 8.92
CA SER A 459 -34.30 -2.15 7.49
C SER A 459 -33.16 -1.17 7.26
N SER A 460 -32.03 -1.68 6.78
CA SER A 460 -30.84 -0.89 6.50
C SER A 460 -31.19 0.15 5.44
N PRO A 461 -30.90 1.46 5.67
CA PRO A 461 -30.98 2.42 4.60
C PRO A 461 -29.97 1.97 3.53
N ILE A 462 -30.36 2.15 2.27
CA ILE A 462 -29.55 1.91 1.07
C ILE A 462 -28.11 2.33 1.36
N ARG A 463 -27.18 1.37 1.36
CA ARG A 463 -25.74 1.63 1.55
C ARG A 463 -25.25 2.43 0.34
N LEU A 464 -25.40 3.75 0.37
CA LEU A 464 -24.50 4.66 -0.33
C LEU A 464 -23.08 4.19 0.03
N THR A 465 -22.32 3.78 -0.98
CA THR A 465 -20.93 3.37 -0.80
C THR A 465 -20.20 4.48 -0.05
N SER A 466 -19.51 4.15 1.04
CA SER A 466 -18.69 5.11 1.78
C SER A 466 -17.75 5.82 0.80
N THR A 467 -17.85 7.15 0.67
CA THR A 467 -17.00 7.98 -0.21
C THR A 467 -15.52 7.68 0.02
N SER A 468 -15.15 7.36 1.27
CA SER A 468 -13.81 6.94 1.70
C SER A 468 -13.28 5.67 1.02
N ASN A 469 -14.16 4.76 0.60
CA ASN A 469 -13.76 3.51 -0.05
C ASN A 469 -13.39 3.80 -1.51
N MET A 470 -14.14 4.67 -2.18
CA MET A 470 -13.88 5.05 -3.57
C MET A 470 -12.50 5.69 -3.75
N GLU A 471 -12.12 6.59 -2.85
CA GLU A 471 -10.82 7.29 -2.86
C GLU A 471 -9.61 6.34 -2.79
N ARG A 472 -9.78 5.12 -2.25
CA ARG A 472 -8.71 4.11 -2.23
C ARG A 472 -8.51 3.41 -3.58
N TYR A 473 -9.53 3.44 -4.44
CA TYR A 473 -9.56 2.69 -5.68
C TYR A 473 -9.47 3.55 -6.94
N VAL A 474 -9.45 4.89 -6.81
CA VAL A 474 -9.32 5.81 -7.94
C VAL A 474 -8.12 5.45 -8.82
N ASP A 475 -6.97 5.14 -8.23
CA ASP A 475 -5.76 4.79 -8.98
C ASP A 475 -5.95 3.50 -9.82
N VAL A 476 -6.65 2.51 -9.26
CA VAL A 476 -6.97 1.24 -9.94
C VAL A 476 -7.98 1.47 -11.06
N ILE A 477 -9.01 2.30 -10.82
CA ILE A 477 -10.01 2.67 -11.82
C ILE A 477 -9.36 3.39 -13.01
N LEU A 478 -8.52 4.39 -12.74
CA LEU A 478 -7.85 5.15 -13.78
C LEU A 478 -6.87 4.27 -14.56
N SER A 479 -6.16 3.36 -13.90
CA SER A 479 -5.32 2.36 -14.57
C SER A 479 -6.13 1.42 -15.47
N CYS A 480 -7.29 0.92 -15.00
CA CYS A 480 -8.23 0.14 -15.83
C CYS A 480 -8.69 0.90 -17.07
N LEU A 481 -9.02 2.19 -16.93
CA LEU A 481 -9.46 3.02 -18.06
C LEU A 481 -8.32 3.31 -19.05
N ASP A 482 -7.10 3.59 -18.57
CA ASP A 482 -5.93 3.75 -19.44
C ASP A 482 -5.65 2.44 -20.22
N MET A 483 -5.71 1.29 -19.55
CA MET A 483 -5.56 -0.03 -20.16
C MET A 483 -6.63 -0.37 -21.20
N LEU A 484 -7.88 0.06 -20.98
CA LEU A 484 -8.99 -0.19 -21.91
C LEU A 484 -8.99 0.79 -23.08
N LEU A 485 -8.90 2.09 -22.80
CA LEU A 485 -9.13 3.14 -23.80
C LEU A 485 -7.85 3.48 -24.56
N ILE A 486 -6.69 3.54 -23.89
CA ILE A 486 -5.45 4.02 -24.50
C ILE A 486 -4.69 2.87 -25.15
N SER A 487 -4.41 1.80 -24.40
CA SER A 487 -3.64 0.66 -24.92
C SER A 487 -4.35 -0.02 -26.10
N ARG A 488 -5.68 0.00 -26.12
CA ARG A 488 -6.53 -0.61 -27.16
C ARG A 488 -7.28 0.41 -28.01
N ARG A 489 -6.73 1.62 -28.19
CA ARG A 489 -7.39 2.74 -28.91
C ARG A 489 -7.99 2.40 -30.29
N ARG A 490 -7.50 1.35 -30.97
CA ARG A 490 -7.97 0.91 -32.29
C ARG A 490 -9.14 -0.08 -32.24
N GLU A 491 -9.32 -0.77 -31.11
CA GLU A 491 -10.34 -1.81 -30.93
C GLU A 491 -11.62 -1.25 -30.30
N VAL A 492 -11.54 -0.10 -29.61
CA VAL A 492 -12.66 0.47 -28.86
C VAL A 492 -13.54 1.36 -29.74
N SER A 493 -14.85 1.13 -29.70
CA SER A 493 -15.84 1.96 -30.40
C SER A 493 -15.97 3.35 -29.77
N ILE A 494 -16.24 4.36 -30.59
CA ILE A 494 -16.35 5.75 -30.10
C ILE A 494 -17.48 5.93 -29.09
N THR A 495 -18.59 5.21 -29.26
CA THR A 495 -19.72 5.21 -28.31
C THR A 495 -19.28 4.76 -26.92
N ARG A 496 -18.41 3.74 -26.81
CA ARG A 496 -17.86 3.33 -25.51
C ARG A 496 -17.01 4.41 -24.88
N VAL A 497 -16.13 5.06 -25.65
CA VAL A 497 -15.28 6.15 -25.15
C VAL A 497 -16.15 7.26 -24.57
N LEU A 498 -17.17 7.71 -25.31
CA LEU A 498 -18.11 8.74 -24.87
C LEU A 498 -18.83 8.34 -23.57
N ALA A 499 -19.28 7.08 -23.47
CA ALA A 499 -19.96 6.58 -22.28
C ALA A 499 -19.04 6.59 -21.04
N PHE A 500 -17.80 6.12 -21.18
CA PHE A 500 -16.82 6.13 -20.09
C PHE A 500 -16.43 7.54 -19.67
N VAL A 501 -16.21 8.46 -20.63
CA VAL A 501 -15.91 9.86 -20.33
C VAL A 501 -17.06 10.52 -19.57
N LYS A 502 -18.30 10.33 -20.03
CA LYS A 502 -19.48 10.86 -19.34
C LYS A 502 -19.63 10.28 -17.94
N ARG A 503 -19.49 8.96 -17.77
CA ARG A 503 -19.60 8.32 -16.45
C ARG A 503 -18.45 8.70 -15.51
N LEU A 504 -17.23 8.89 -16.03
CA LEU A 504 -16.09 9.39 -15.26
C LEU A 504 -16.32 10.84 -14.80
N SER A 505 -16.91 11.68 -15.66
CA SER A 505 -17.27 13.06 -15.29
C SER A 505 -18.29 13.09 -14.16
N PHE A 506 -19.27 12.19 -14.17
CA PHE A 506 -20.23 12.06 -13.09
C PHE A 506 -19.58 11.58 -11.79
N LEU A 507 -18.66 10.61 -11.88
CA LEU A 507 -17.89 10.16 -10.71
C LEU A 507 -17.04 11.25 -10.08
N SER A 508 -16.55 12.21 -10.87
CA SER A 508 -15.79 13.34 -10.35
C SER A 508 -16.60 14.24 -9.41
N LEU A 509 -17.94 14.20 -9.46
CA LEU A 509 -18.79 14.92 -8.51
C LEU A 509 -18.96 14.19 -7.16
N VAL A 510 -18.72 12.88 -7.12
CA VAL A 510 -18.91 12.04 -5.94
C VAL A 510 -17.67 12.01 -5.04
N VAL A 511 -16.49 12.24 -5.62
CA VAL A 511 -15.20 12.19 -4.92
C VAL A 511 -14.98 13.46 -4.10
N THR A 512 -14.67 13.29 -2.81
CA THR A 512 -14.42 14.38 -1.86
C THR A 512 -12.95 14.78 -1.76
N ASP A 513 -12.02 13.82 -1.82
CA ASP A 513 -10.58 14.07 -1.80
C ASP A 513 -10.12 14.87 -3.04
N THR A 514 -9.58 16.06 -2.79
CA THR A 514 -9.20 17.04 -3.80
C THR A 514 -8.05 16.55 -4.68
N ALA A 515 -7.10 15.79 -4.12
CA ALA A 515 -6.02 15.17 -4.88
C ALA A 515 -6.51 14.05 -5.82
N CYS A 516 -7.47 13.23 -5.36
CA CYS A 516 -8.12 12.21 -6.19
C CYS A 516 -8.91 12.85 -7.35
N LEU A 517 -9.70 13.89 -7.03
CA LEU A 517 -10.49 14.62 -8.01
C LEU A 517 -9.61 15.29 -9.07
N ALA A 518 -8.50 15.90 -8.68
CA ALA A 518 -7.51 16.46 -9.60
C ALA A 518 -6.94 15.38 -10.54
N SER A 519 -6.59 14.20 -10.00
CA SER A 519 -6.08 13.07 -10.81
C SER A 519 -7.11 12.59 -11.85
N MET A 520 -8.38 12.46 -11.45
CA MET A 520 -9.49 12.09 -12.34
C MET A 520 -9.73 13.12 -13.44
N LEU A 521 -9.68 14.42 -13.11
CA LEU A 521 -9.87 15.50 -14.08
C LEU A 521 -8.74 15.54 -15.12
N VAL A 522 -7.49 15.30 -14.72
CA VAL A 522 -6.38 15.18 -15.67
C VAL A 522 -6.55 13.96 -16.59
N SER A 523 -7.02 12.82 -16.07
CA SER A 523 -7.33 11.66 -16.92
C SER A 523 -8.51 11.92 -17.85
N LEU A 524 -9.53 12.64 -17.39
CA LEU A 524 -10.65 13.07 -18.22
C LEU A 524 -10.16 13.97 -19.36
N TRP A 525 -9.30 14.95 -19.08
CA TRP A 525 -8.66 15.77 -20.12
C TRP A 525 -7.86 14.91 -21.10
N LYS A 526 -7.06 13.95 -20.61
CA LYS A 526 -6.28 13.02 -21.44
C LYS A 526 -7.17 12.25 -22.41
N PHE A 527 -8.32 11.76 -21.96
CA PHE A 527 -9.27 11.07 -22.84
C PHE A 527 -9.89 12.03 -23.86
N LEU A 528 -10.30 13.23 -23.45
CA LEU A 528 -10.82 14.24 -24.36
C LEU A 528 -9.80 14.64 -25.43
N SER A 529 -8.53 14.81 -25.05
CA SER A 529 -7.46 15.20 -25.99
C SER A 529 -7.05 14.09 -26.94
N LEU A 530 -7.15 12.82 -26.52
CA LEU A 530 -6.80 11.66 -27.35
C LEU A 530 -7.91 11.31 -28.36
N PHE A 531 -9.17 11.61 -28.05
CA PHE A 531 -10.32 11.23 -28.87
C PHE A 531 -11.10 12.49 -29.32
N PRO A 532 -10.79 13.05 -30.51
CA PRO A 532 -11.38 14.33 -30.96
C PRO A 532 -12.90 14.28 -31.11
N LYS A 533 -13.47 13.10 -31.41
CA LYS A 533 -14.92 12.89 -31.47
C LYS A 533 -15.64 13.06 -30.11
N CYS A 534 -14.91 13.24 -29.00
CA CYS A 534 -15.50 13.60 -27.71
C CYS A 534 -16.00 15.04 -27.64
N GLU A 535 -15.70 15.88 -28.65
CA GLU A 535 -16.23 17.24 -28.77
C GLU A 535 -17.75 17.30 -28.72
N VAL A 536 -18.43 16.26 -29.23
CA VAL A 536 -19.90 16.11 -29.19
C VAL A 536 -20.48 16.27 -27.78
N LEU A 537 -19.72 15.92 -26.73
CA LEU A 537 -20.17 16.06 -25.34
C LEU A 537 -20.21 17.51 -24.82
N PHE A 538 -19.62 18.47 -25.56
CA PHE A 538 -19.71 19.89 -25.24
C PHE A 538 -20.88 20.59 -25.94
N ASP A 539 -21.45 19.95 -26.96
CA ASP A 539 -22.61 20.48 -27.67
C ASP A 539 -23.91 20.17 -26.92
N SER A 540 -24.84 21.13 -26.95
CA SER A 540 -26.17 20.98 -26.34
C SER A 540 -27.23 20.54 -27.36
N GLU A 541 -26.87 20.49 -28.65
CA GLU A 541 -27.77 20.11 -29.74
C GLU A 541 -27.72 18.59 -29.94
N THR A 542 -28.70 17.90 -29.37
CA THR A 542 -28.79 16.43 -29.40
C THR A 542 -29.37 15.94 -30.72
N GLU A 543 -28.62 15.99 -31.83
CA GLU A 543 -29.17 15.62 -33.14
C GLU A 543 -29.20 14.11 -33.44
N ILE A 544 -28.80 13.22 -32.53
CA ILE A 544 -28.75 11.78 -32.85
C ILE A 544 -29.23 10.89 -31.70
N GLY A 545 -30.37 10.19 -31.92
CA GLY A 545 -30.62 8.89 -31.29
C GLY A 545 -31.34 8.82 -29.94
N GLY A 546 -31.89 9.92 -29.41
CA GLY A 546 -32.74 9.97 -28.21
C GLY A 546 -32.01 10.10 -26.86
N VAL A 547 -32.75 10.06 -25.74
CA VAL A 547 -32.28 10.48 -24.39
C VAL A 547 -31.17 9.58 -23.82
N TYR A 548 -30.11 10.17 -23.28
CA TYR A 548 -29.05 9.44 -22.56
C TYR A 548 -29.62 8.59 -21.41
N ASP A 549 -29.25 7.31 -21.37
CA ASP A 549 -29.65 6.39 -20.30
C ASP A 549 -28.48 6.21 -19.31
N PRO A 550 -28.55 6.83 -18.11
CA PRO A 550 -27.49 6.72 -17.12
C PRO A 550 -27.45 5.34 -16.44
N GLU A 551 -28.56 4.59 -16.41
CA GLU A 551 -28.68 3.27 -15.75
C GLU A 551 -28.14 2.12 -16.59
N ALA A 552 -27.93 2.33 -17.90
CA ALA A 552 -27.45 1.31 -18.81
C ALA A 552 -26.15 0.66 -18.31
N ILE A 553 -26.16 -0.68 -18.29
CA ILE A 553 -25.02 -1.53 -17.91
C ILE A 553 -24.06 -1.70 -19.10
N ASP A 554 -24.58 -1.63 -20.32
CA ASP A 554 -23.78 -1.65 -21.54
C ASP A 554 -23.47 -0.22 -22.00
N PRO A 555 -22.19 0.15 -22.15
CA PRO A 555 -21.80 1.48 -22.65
C PRO A 555 -22.32 1.78 -24.07
N GLU A 556 -22.58 0.77 -24.92
CA GLU A 556 -23.09 0.99 -26.27
C GLU A 556 -24.57 1.36 -26.31
N VAL A 557 -25.34 0.90 -25.32
CA VAL A 557 -26.79 1.15 -25.21
C VAL A 557 -27.08 2.45 -24.47
N ALA A 558 -26.12 2.99 -23.72
CA ALA A 558 -26.28 4.20 -22.91
C ALA A 558 -26.58 5.47 -23.73
N ARG A 559 -26.28 5.48 -25.03
CA ARG A 559 -26.42 6.65 -25.93
C ARG A 559 -25.73 7.92 -25.40
N PRO A 560 -24.42 7.88 -25.13
CA PRO A 560 -23.70 9.00 -24.53
C PRO A 560 -23.55 10.23 -25.44
N ALA A 561 -23.72 10.08 -26.76
CA ALA A 561 -23.63 11.19 -27.70
C ALA A 561 -24.73 12.25 -27.53
N SER A 562 -25.84 11.91 -26.85
CA SER A 562 -26.90 12.87 -26.52
C SER A 562 -26.73 13.50 -25.13
N ALA A 563 -25.63 13.22 -24.43
CA ALA A 563 -25.33 13.78 -23.12
C ALA A 563 -24.34 14.95 -23.22
N SER A 564 -24.54 15.99 -22.42
CA SER A 564 -23.62 17.12 -22.28
C SER A 564 -22.79 17.04 -20.99
N LEU A 565 -21.54 17.52 -21.00
CA LEU A 565 -20.62 17.56 -19.83
C LEU A 565 -20.90 18.73 -18.88
N TRP A 566 -22.13 18.82 -18.37
CA TRP A 566 -22.53 19.86 -17.42
C TRP A 566 -21.79 19.76 -16.06
N GLU A 567 -21.23 18.60 -15.71
CA GLU A 567 -20.49 18.37 -14.47
C GLU A 567 -19.27 19.30 -14.34
N LEU A 568 -18.58 19.58 -15.45
CA LEU A 568 -17.44 20.50 -15.48
C LEU A 568 -17.85 21.93 -15.11
N GLN A 569 -19.07 22.33 -15.47
CA GLN A 569 -19.59 23.65 -15.12
C GLN A 569 -19.88 23.77 -13.62
N LEU A 570 -20.30 22.67 -12.96
CA LEU A 570 -20.48 22.64 -11.51
C LEU A 570 -19.13 22.72 -10.78
N LEU A 571 -18.15 21.92 -11.22
CA LEU A 571 -16.78 21.89 -10.65
C LEU A 571 -16.01 23.20 -10.82
N ARG A 572 -16.43 24.08 -11.72
CA ARG A 572 -15.87 25.44 -11.86
C ARG A 572 -16.06 26.28 -10.59
N SER A 573 -17.07 25.97 -9.79
CA SER A 573 -17.37 26.66 -8.52
C SER A 573 -16.81 25.95 -7.28
N HIS A 574 -15.99 24.91 -7.47
CA HIS A 574 -15.45 24.09 -6.39
C HIS A 574 -14.56 24.89 -5.42
N GLU A 575 -14.55 24.50 -4.14
CA GLU A 575 -13.86 25.22 -3.05
C GLU A 575 -12.34 25.30 -3.28
N SER A 576 -11.72 24.19 -3.69
CA SER A 576 -10.28 24.12 -3.97
C SER A 576 -9.87 24.96 -5.20
N PRO A 577 -8.84 25.84 -5.08
CA PRO A 577 -8.34 26.63 -6.21
C PRO A 577 -7.65 25.78 -7.29
N LEU A 578 -7.07 24.63 -6.92
CA LEU A 578 -6.41 23.73 -7.88
C LEU A 578 -7.42 23.13 -8.85
N ILE A 579 -8.55 22.63 -8.35
CA ILE A 579 -9.62 22.06 -9.17
C ILE A 579 -10.21 23.11 -10.11
N ARG A 580 -10.47 24.33 -9.62
CA ARG A 580 -10.93 25.45 -10.46
C ARG A 580 -9.95 25.78 -11.59
N LYS A 581 -8.65 25.74 -11.30
CA LYS A 581 -7.60 25.96 -12.30
C LYS A 581 -7.63 24.86 -13.36
N ILE A 582 -7.64 23.58 -12.96
CA ILE A 582 -7.69 22.43 -13.88
C ILE A 582 -8.93 22.51 -14.78
N VAL A 583 -10.12 22.68 -14.21
CA VAL A 583 -11.38 22.80 -14.97
C VAL A 583 -11.34 24.01 -15.90
N GLY A 584 -10.77 25.13 -15.46
CA GLY A 584 -10.56 26.31 -16.28
C GLY A 584 -9.71 26.02 -17.53
N VAL A 585 -8.64 25.23 -17.39
CA VAL A 585 -7.82 24.85 -18.54
C VAL A 585 -8.58 23.89 -19.47
N ILE A 586 -9.30 22.91 -18.93
CA ILE A 586 -10.12 21.97 -19.73
C ILE A 586 -11.15 22.73 -20.57
N LEU A 587 -11.87 23.68 -19.97
CA LEU A 587 -12.88 24.48 -20.67
C LEU A 587 -12.26 25.45 -21.70
N LYS A 588 -11.08 26.02 -21.41
CA LYS A 588 -10.33 26.83 -22.39
C LYS A 588 -9.92 25.97 -23.58
N TRP A 589 -9.38 24.78 -23.32
CA TRP A 589 -8.99 23.81 -24.35
C TRP A 589 -10.19 23.44 -25.22
N ALA A 590 -11.34 23.07 -24.63
CA ALA A 590 -12.55 22.71 -25.39
C ALA A 590 -13.08 23.86 -26.28
N ARG A 591 -12.94 25.12 -25.84
CA ARG A 591 -13.31 26.30 -26.65
C ARG A 591 -12.35 26.58 -27.80
N GLN A 592 -11.09 26.15 -27.68
CA GLN A 592 -10.08 26.31 -28.72
C GLN A 592 -10.23 25.21 -29.77
N THR A 593 -10.49 23.97 -29.35
CA THR A 593 -10.67 22.85 -30.28
C THR A 593 -11.90 23.02 -31.17
N THR A 594 -13.03 23.45 -30.60
CA THR A 594 -14.26 23.78 -31.34
C THR A 594 -14.10 24.92 -32.37
N LYS A 595 -13.10 25.78 -32.21
CA LYS A 595 -12.85 26.94 -33.10
C LYS A 595 -11.77 26.70 -34.15
N ASP A 596 -10.66 26.07 -33.76
CA ASP A 596 -9.43 26.03 -34.56
C ASP A 596 -9.14 24.64 -35.18
N GLY A 597 -9.92 23.61 -34.85
CA GLY A 597 -9.79 22.25 -35.40
C GLY A 597 -8.44 21.55 -35.15
N THR A 598 -7.49 22.21 -34.46
CA THR A 598 -6.15 21.71 -34.16
C THR A 598 -5.79 21.91 -32.69
N THR A 599 -5.22 20.85 -32.11
CA THR A 599 -4.82 20.77 -30.70
C THR A 599 -3.56 21.61 -30.46
N ARG A 600 -3.67 22.84 -29.98
CA ARG A 600 -2.52 23.54 -29.41
C ARG A 600 -2.24 23.03 -27.99
N ALA A 601 -0.97 22.77 -27.71
CA ALA A 601 -0.49 22.35 -26.39
C ALA A 601 -0.78 23.44 -25.34
N THR A 602 -1.36 23.06 -24.21
CA THR A 602 -1.67 24.02 -23.13
C THR A 602 -0.44 24.19 -22.25
N ASN A 603 0.35 25.24 -22.49
CA ASN A 603 1.53 25.58 -21.68
C ASN A 603 1.19 26.14 -20.27
N GLU A 604 -0.05 26.00 -19.79
CA GLU A 604 -0.46 26.48 -18.47
C GLU A 604 0.06 25.53 -17.38
N VAL A 605 1.02 26.02 -16.57
CA VAL A 605 1.57 25.29 -15.41
C VAL A 605 0.48 25.14 -14.35
N LEU A 606 0.13 23.92 -13.96
CA LEU A 606 -0.87 23.65 -12.94
C LEU A 606 -0.29 23.66 -11.52
N VAL A 607 0.84 22.99 -11.33
CA VAL A 607 1.48 22.72 -10.03
C VAL A 607 2.98 23.05 -10.10
N SER A 608 3.51 23.71 -9.07
CA SER A 608 4.95 23.99 -8.92
C SER A 608 5.71 22.75 -8.42
N PRO A 609 6.91 22.44 -8.93
CA PRO A 609 7.61 23.08 -10.05
C PRO A 609 7.17 22.46 -11.38
N ASP A 610 6.73 23.30 -12.33
CA ASP A 610 6.60 23.06 -13.78
C ASP A 610 5.83 21.82 -14.28
N HIS A 611 4.80 21.36 -13.58
CA HIS A 611 3.90 20.34 -14.11
C HIS A 611 2.77 20.95 -14.96
N THR A 612 2.86 20.83 -16.28
CA THR A 612 1.74 21.10 -17.21
C THR A 612 0.70 19.97 -17.17
N ILE A 613 -0.51 20.21 -17.68
CA ILE A 613 -1.53 19.15 -17.81
C ILE A 613 -1.02 17.97 -18.63
N GLU A 614 -0.29 18.26 -19.70
CA GLU A 614 0.31 17.25 -20.58
C GLU A 614 1.34 16.39 -19.84
N SER A 615 2.25 17.01 -19.09
CA SER A 615 3.21 16.31 -18.24
C SER A 615 2.49 15.42 -17.23
N LEU A 616 1.48 15.93 -16.54
CA LEU A 616 0.71 15.17 -15.55
C LEU A 616 -0.09 14.03 -16.20
N SER A 617 -0.59 14.22 -17.43
CA SER A 617 -1.33 13.19 -18.17
C SER A 617 -0.46 11.98 -18.54
N SER A 618 0.86 12.20 -18.69
CA SER A 618 1.84 11.15 -19.01
C SER A 618 2.28 10.35 -17.79
N ILE A 619 2.13 10.91 -16.59
CA ILE A 619 2.48 10.27 -15.31
C ILE A 619 1.40 9.28 -14.89
N HIS A 620 1.81 8.16 -14.24
CA HIS A 620 0.90 7.14 -13.72
C HIS A 620 -0.08 7.74 -12.69
N PRO A 621 -1.37 7.36 -12.68
CA PRO A 621 -2.39 7.97 -11.82
C PRO A 621 -2.03 8.07 -10.32
N SER A 622 -1.35 7.05 -9.77
CA SER A 622 -0.92 7.04 -8.36
C SER A 622 0.19 8.05 -8.07
N GLU A 623 1.16 8.22 -8.97
CA GLU A 623 2.22 9.22 -8.84
C GLU A 623 1.65 10.63 -9.00
N ARG A 624 0.71 10.80 -9.94
CA ARG A 624 -0.03 12.04 -10.14
C ARG A 624 -0.78 12.47 -8.88
N ARG A 625 -1.46 11.54 -8.20
CA ARG A 625 -2.14 11.80 -6.93
C ARG A 625 -1.16 12.30 -5.85
N ILE A 626 0.03 11.70 -5.75
CA ILE A 626 1.06 12.12 -4.80
C ILE A 626 1.50 13.55 -5.10
N VAL A 627 1.74 13.90 -6.37
CA VAL A 627 2.11 15.26 -6.78
C VAL A 627 1.04 16.28 -6.36
N PHE A 628 -0.24 15.96 -6.59
CA PHE A 628 -1.34 16.84 -6.17
C PHE A 628 -1.48 16.95 -4.65
N ALA A 629 -1.31 15.87 -3.91
CA ALA A 629 -1.32 15.89 -2.45
C ALA A 629 -0.20 16.77 -1.88
N HIS A 630 1.00 16.73 -2.47
CA HIS A 630 2.11 17.61 -2.08
C HIS A 630 1.82 19.07 -2.44
N ALA A 631 1.18 19.33 -3.59
CA ALA A 631 0.80 20.68 -4.00
C ALA A 631 -0.24 21.30 -3.04
N GLU A 632 -1.21 20.51 -2.59
CA GLU A 632 -2.21 20.93 -1.61
C GLU A 632 -1.60 21.16 -0.24
N ALA A 633 -0.75 20.25 0.23
CA ALA A 633 -0.01 20.41 1.47
C ALA A 633 0.84 21.70 1.45
N SER A 634 1.47 22.00 0.30
CA SER A 634 2.25 23.24 0.11
C SER A 634 1.37 24.48 0.21
N CYS A 635 0.20 24.47 -0.46
CA CYS A 635 -0.77 25.58 -0.40
C CYS A 635 -1.37 25.79 1.00
N LEU A 636 -1.45 24.75 1.83
CA LEU A 636 -1.91 24.81 3.21
C LEU A 636 -0.80 25.21 4.20
N SER A 637 0.46 24.92 3.86
CA SER A 637 1.63 25.23 4.70
C SER A 637 2.16 26.65 4.54
N ASP A 638 1.78 27.35 3.47
CA ASP A 638 2.07 28.78 3.34
C ASP A 638 1.31 29.53 4.45
N PRO A 639 2.00 30.19 5.40
CA PRO A 639 1.32 30.99 6.38
C PRO A 639 0.53 32.04 5.62
N VAL A 640 -0.75 32.13 5.95
CA VAL A 640 -1.69 33.12 5.42
C VAL A 640 -1.04 34.50 5.52
N ARG A 641 -0.34 34.93 4.47
CA ARG A 641 -0.19 36.34 4.14
C ARG A 641 -1.58 36.71 3.68
N SER A 642 -2.40 37.12 4.64
CA SER A 642 -3.66 37.78 4.38
C SER A 642 -3.38 38.84 3.33
N LYS A 643 -3.74 38.53 2.08
CA LYS A 643 -4.12 39.60 1.17
C LYS A 643 -5.30 40.23 1.87
N ALA A 644 -5.05 41.38 2.48
CA ALA A 644 -6.09 42.24 3.04
C ALA A 644 -7.28 42.25 2.08
N PRO A 645 -8.52 42.28 2.60
CA PRO A 645 -9.68 42.38 1.74
C PRO A 645 -9.45 43.55 0.80
N ILE A 646 -9.71 43.30 -0.48
CA ILE A 646 -9.65 44.26 -1.57
C ILE A 646 -10.10 45.62 -1.04
N SER A 647 -9.18 46.59 -1.00
CA SER A 647 -9.52 47.99 -0.73
C SER A 647 -10.64 48.36 -1.71
N HIS A 648 -11.87 48.41 -1.22
CA HIS A 648 -12.97 49.04 -1.92
C HIS A 648 -12.59 50.51 -2.05
N ARG A 649 -12.02 50.91 -3.20
CA ARG A 649 -12.07 52.32 -3.59
C ARG A 649 -13.57 52.68 -3.60
N PRO A 650 -14.03 53.66 -2.80
CA PRO A 650 -15.43 54.05 -2.85
C PRO A 650 -15.73 54.51 -4.28
N LYS A 651 -16.77 53.94 -4.88
CA LYS A 651 -17.25 54.40 -6.19
C LYS A 651 -17.57 55.89 -6.07
N PRO A 652 -17.19 56.74 -7.04
CA PRO A 652 -17.52 58.16 -6.98
C PRO A 652 -19.04 58.33 -6.94
N LEU A 653 -19.53 59.08 -5.95
CA LEU A 653 -20.94 59.47 -5.84
C LEU A 653 -21.38 60.20 -7.12
N SER A 654 -22.59 59.90 -7.59
CA SER A 654 -23.14 60.50 -8.79
C SER A 654 -23.27 62.04 -8.65
N PRO A 655 -23.15 62.81 -9.74
CA PRO A 655 -23.10 64.28 -9.69
C PRO A 655 -24.31 64.90 -9.00
N TRP A 656 -25.50 64.34 -9.22
CA TRP A 656 -26.73 64.83 -8.61
C TRP A 656 -26.78 64.62 -7.08
N ILE A 657 -26.18 63.54 -6.57
CA ILE A 657 -26.13 63.29 -5.11
C ILE A 657 -25.17 64.29 -4.43
N ARG A 658 -24.06 64.67 -5.10
CA ARG A 658 -23.19 65.75 -4.59
C ARG A 658 -23.92 67.08 -4.54
N GLU A 659 -24.66 67.43 -5.59
CA GLU A 659 -25.42 68.69 -5.63
C GLU A 659 -26.52 68.73 -4.56
N LEU A 660 -27.17 67.59 -4.29
CA LEU A 660 -28.15 67.46 -3.23
C LEU A 660 -27.50 67.62 -1.85
N MET A 661 -26.33 67.01 -1.61
CA MET A 661 -25.60 67.14 -0.35
C MET A 661 -25.11 68.57 -0.09
N ASP A 662 -24.68 69.29 -1.13
CA ASP A 662 -24.23 70.69 -1.05
C ASP A 662 -25.40 71.63 -0.70
N ARG A 663 -26.59 71.38 -1.25
CA ARG A 663 -27.82 72.14 -0.92
C ARG A 663 -28.25 71.97 0.54
N PHE A 664 -27.90 70.87 1.19
CA PHE A 664 -28.21 70.60 2.60
C PHE A 664 -26.99 70.75 3.53
N GLY A 665 -25.85 71.25 3.02
CA GLY A 665 -24.67 71.57 3.83
C GLY A 665 -23.96 70.35 4.46
N LEU A 666 -24.05 69.16 3.85
CA LEU A 666 -23.46 67.93 4.39
C LEU A 666 -22.18 67.54 3.61
N ALA A 667 -21.06 67.41 4.32
CA ALA A 667 -19.78 67.00 3.73
C ALA A 667 -19.78 65.50 3.34
N PRO A 668 -19.10 65.10 2.24
CA PRO A 668 -19.00 63.70 1.84
C PRO A 668 -18.15 62.89 2.83
N PRO A 669 -18.55 61.63 3.12
CA PRO A 669 -17.85 60.79 4.09
C PRO A 669 -16.43 60.47 3.59
N GLY A 670 -15.41 60.88 4.36
CA GLY A 670 -14.00 60.61 4.09
C GLY A 670 -13.07 61.84 3.98
N SER A 671 -13.56 63.05 4.25
CA SER A 671 -12.73 64.26 4.28
C SER A 671 -12.33 64.64 5.71
N HIS A 672 -11.20 64.10 6.19
CA HIS A 672 -10.47 64.68 7.32
C HIS A 672 -9.02 64.99 6.88
N PRO A 673 -8.46 66.15 7.25
CA PRO A 673 -7.10 66.52 6.92
C PRO A 673 -6.17 66.06 8.06
N ASP A 674 -5.29 65.08 7.81
CA ASP A 674 -4.11 64.85 8.66
C ASP A 674 -3.12 63.93 7.93
N GLN A 675 -2.16 64.54 7.24
CA GLN A 675 -0.85 63.93 6.99
C GLN A 675 0.21 64.99 7.24
N GLY A 676 0.71 65.01 8.47
CA GLY A 676 1.92 65.72 8.85
C GLY A 676 3.15 65.11 8.18
N VAL A 677 3.92 66.00 7.58
CA VAL A 677 5.24 65.81 7.00
C VAL A 677 6.22 65.28 8.05
N VAL A 678 6.95 64.22 7.74
CA VAL A 678 8.23 63.88 8.40
C VAL A 678 9.25 63.67 7.28
N GLU A 679 10.03 64.72 7.01
CA GLU A 679 11.26 64.65 6.20
C GLU A 679 12.40 64.10 7.05
N GLU A 680 13.00 63.00 6.60
CA GLU A 680 14.27 62.47 7.11
C GLU A 680 15.43 63.31 6.55
N VAL A 681 16.22 63.90 7.45
CA VAL A 681 17.50 64.56 7.14
C VAL A 681 18.59 63.51 7.04
N ALA A 682 19.20 63.39 5.86
CA ALA A 682 20.44 62.65 5.63
C ALA A 682 21.64 63.57 5.91
N MET A 683 22.62 63.09 6.69
CA MET A 683 23.95 63.68 6.81
C MET A 683 24.97 62.82 6.05
N GLU A 684 25.63 63.42 5.05
CA GLU A 684 26.96 63.05 4.55
C GLU A 684 27.82 64.34 4.47
N GLY A 685 29.06 64.25 5.00
CA GLY A 685 30.27 65.06 4.77
C GLY A 685 30.14 66.60 4.78
N ASP A 686 30.78 67.35 5.68
CA ASP A 686 32.23 67.51 5.90
C ASP A 686 32.49 68.17 7.27
#